data_AF-V6TX54-F1
#
_entry.id   AF-V6TX54-F1
#
_cell.length_a   1.000
_cell.length_b   1.000
_cell.length_c   1.000
_cell.angle_alpha   90.00
_cell.angle_beta   90.00
_cell.angle_gamma   90.00
#
_symmetry.space_group_name_H-M   'P 1'
#
loop_
_entity.id
_entity.type
_entity.pdbx_description
1 polymer ?
#
loop_
_entity_poly.entity_id
_entity_poly.type
_entity_poly.pdbx_seq_one_letter_code
_entity_poly.pdbx_strand_id
1 'polypeptide(L)'
;MSDIQSVAATLPSESNNHEDDSLSLEQWLVDQGDEIGKGIHGVVYSFKSDSGMVLKEILSDQISTLAFKTLLERLHIFANLNHPNIISHQEVLENDVCICLRMKRYDTSLDAICRSYRRRKQAFPQKLIFSIIRQAAAGLAYLHGSHGGGTSGESTHPLVHGNLKPTNILTTRDESEFVISDAGMYGDDLEVLNSTSTLLQIYLAPEALLHGQYLPASDIWSLGVILYELATGAKVTFLKGDLPQNVFVEGWKPDLSEVKDPTFRAVLEHIFILDPSARITADELAGLFCEGVPPICIVYMLKTKCLECDLRECRRQIDALNHDNLELKAQVVKLLAPTSSTEHVITISSGAQAAPAAPTVSQEVTLQQQHQQQTKPLFPPKLKLTTLTKLMTAARSNNTAIAKSLIASKTGVRARDDMGMTALMHAARTQSIDVARLLINLEQGMQDHTGKTALIHAAIDGRLTMVKYLLDYEKKLRDIRGMTALMYTVIYGHKKVVPILKDDECRLQDSKGQTALMHAADNNNCGIINILAQQEAMIKDANGHTAFMHALVRGHKEAATLLLQYDDPVDDIGRTALMRAADENRVDVIPFLIPLQKGLRTQEEEALTSYFVTGRTALMGATLYNSIDAIRLLVEHEARIQDSNGYTALMFAAQTANYEATQILLPYEKGIVNSQGQTAAILAEEYNCHEIIDLMKPYKEEMDSLKRD
;
A
#
# COMPACT_ATOMS: atom_id res chain seq x y z
N MET A 1 74.86 31.31 0.06
CA MET A 1 75.05 30.18 -0.87
C MET A 1 73.95 29.19 -0.56
N SER A 2 72.93 28.88 -1.35
CA SER A 2 72.53 29.11 -2.75
C SER A 2 71.07 28.58 -2.82
N ASP A 3 70.06 29.38 -3.20
CA ASP A 3 69.45 29.46 -4.56
C ASP A 3 68.82 28.12 -5.04
N ILE A 4 67.61 27.96 -5.60
CA ILE A 4 66.59 28.76 -6.33
C ILE A 4 65.36 27.77 -6.46
N GLN A 5 64.06 28.10 -6.46
CA GLN A 5 63.28 28.70 -7.56
C GLN A 5 61.79 28.88 -7.21
N SER A 6 61.22 29.98 -7.70
CA SER A 6 59.83 30.46 -7.66
C SER A 6 58.91 29.82 -8.71
N VAL A 7 57.59 29.77 -8.46
CA VAL A 7 56.54 30.23 -9.42
C VAL A 7 55.27 30.60 -8.64
N ALA A 8 54.77 31.83 -8.82
CA ALA A 8 53.41 32.25 -8.48
C ALA A 8 52.76 32.77 -9.76
N ALA A 9 51.63 32.17 -10.15
CA ALA A 9 50.84 32.56 -11.32
C ALA A 9 49.62 33.38 -10.90
N THR A 10 49.42 34.49 -11.61
CA THR A 10 48.33 35.46 -11.46
C THR A 10 47.16 35.09 -12.37
N LEU A 11 45.92 35.30 -11.87
CA LEU A 11 44.64 35.19 -12.58
C LEU A 11 44.53 36.12 -13.82
N PRO A 12 43.65 35.78 -14.77
CA PRO A 12 42.53 36.67 -15.15
C PRO A 12 41.20 35.89 -15.29
N SER A 13 40.11 36.29 -14.64
CA SER A 13 39.03 37.22 -15.05
C SER A 13 38.04 36.64 -16.08
N GLU A 14 36.78 36.62 -15.66
CA GLU A 14 35.54 36.18 -16.33
C GLU A 14 35.36 36.72 -17.77
N SER A 15 34.96 35.83 -18.69
CA SER A 15 34.30 36.16 -19.96
C SER A 15 33.42 34.98 -20.40
N ASN A 16 32.20 35.31 -20.85
CA ASN A 16 31.10 34.45 -21.29
C ASN A 16 31.50 33.24 -22.16
N ASN A 17 31.13 32.02 -21.73
CA ASN A 17 31.15 30.81 -22.55
C ASN A 17 29.73 30.42 -22.98
N HIS A 18 29.17 31.14 -23.95
CA HIS A 18 27.97 30.71 -24.69
C HIS A 18 28.23 30.49 -26.20
N GLU A 19 29.49 30.60 -26.67
CA GLU A 19 29.86 30.43 -28.09
C GLU A 19 30.61 29.12 -28.42
N ASP A 20 30.98 28.28 -27.44
CA ASP A 20 31.79 27.06 -27.69
C ASP A 20 30.94 25.78 -27.88
N ASP A 21 29.77 25.68 -27.23
CA ASP A 21 28.88 24.50 -27.35
C ASP A 21 28.12 24.42 -28.70
N SER A 22 27.99 25.54 -29.42
CA SER A 22 27.28 25.56 -30.72
C SER A 22 28.07 24.90 -31.85
N LEU A 23 29.41 24.93 -31.78
CA LEU A 23 30.28 24.34 -32.82
C LEU A 23 30.33 22.80 -32.74
N SER A 24 30.17 22.21 -31.56
CA SER A 24 30.19 20.75 -31.36
C SER A 24 28.85 20.09 -31.72
N LEU A 25 27.72 20.74 -31.41
CA LEU A 25 26.38 20.22 -31.70
C LEU A 25 26.04 20.24 -33.19
N GLU A 26 26.36 21.32 -33.90
CA GLU A 26 26.18 21.39 -35.36
C GLU A 26 26.95 20.28 -36.07
N GLN A 27 28.15 19.95 -35.58
CA GLN A 27 28.94 18.86 -36.13
C GLN A 27 28.27 17.49 -35.94
N TRP A 28 27.61 17.25 -34.81
CA TRP A 28 26.85 16.01 -34.57
C TRP A 28 25.62 15.91 -35.47
N LEU A 29 24.89 17.01 -35.66
CA LEU A 29 23.72 17.05 -36.54
C LEU A 29 24.11 16.86 -38.03
N VAL A 30 25.29 17.34 -38.45
CA VAL A 30 25.81 17.07 -39.80
C VAL A 30 26.23 15.61 -39.97
N ASP A 31 26.86 15.03 -38.94
CA ASP A 31 27.30 13.63 -38.92
C ASP A 31 26.16 12.63 -38.63
N GLN A 32 24.94 13.12 -38.37
CA GLN A 32 23.74 12.34 -38.21
C GLN A 32 23.46 11.47 -39.46
N GLY A 33 23.30 10.18 -39.24
CA GLY A 33 22.98 9.15 -40.22
C GLY A 33 21.49 8.77 -40.20
N ASP A 34 21.22 7.49 -40.40
CA ASP A 34 19.85 6.97 -40.49
C ASP A 34 19.16 6.96 -39.13
N GLU A 35 17.84 7.17 -39.15
CA GLU A 35 16.98 6.93 -37.98
C GLU A 35 16.96 5.42 -37.67
N ILE A 36 17.42 5.06 -36.47
CA ILE A 36 17.49 3.67 -36.01
C ILE A 36 16.43 3.35 -34.95
N GLY A 37 15.78 4.36 -34.36
CA GLY A 37 14.67 4.17 -33.45
C GLY A 37 13.99 5.46 -33.05
N LYS A 38 12.69 5.41 -32.80
CA LYS A 38 11.89 6.56 -32.35
C LYS A 38 11.03 6.15 -31.17
N GLY A 39 11.19 6.88 -30.06
CA GLY A 39 10.44 6.67 -28.82
C GLY A 39 9.65 7.92 -28.42
N ILE A 40 8.89 7.79 -27.34
CA ILE A 40 8.14 8.89 -26.72
C ILE A 40 9.04 10.02 -26.17
N HIS A 41 10.34 9.75 -26.02
CA HIS A 41 11.31 10.65 -25.43
C HIS A 41 12.33 11.17 -26.45
N GLY A 42 12.12 10.95 -27.75
CA GLY A 42 13.07 11.39 -28.78
C GLY A 42 13.37 10.37 -29.87
N VAL A 43 14.16 10.80 -30.84
CA VAL A 43 14.59 10.00 -31.99
C VAL A 43 16.07 9.62 -31.81
N VAL A 44 16.44 8.42 -32.20
CA VAL A 44 17.81 7.90 -32.17
C VAL A 44 18.31 7.71 -33.59
N TYR A 45 19.46 8.30 -33.89
CA TYR A 45 20.15 8.26 -35.17
C TYR A 45 21.50 7.57 -35.04
N SER A 46 21.95 6.90 -36.10
CA SER A 46 23.36 6.48 -36.19
C SER A 46 24.26 7.68 -36.47
N PHE A 47 25.55 7.59 -36.16
CA PHE A 47 26.55 8.49 -36.73
C PHE A 47 27.10 7.92 -38.04
N LYS A 48 27.36 8.79 -39.02
CA LYS A 48 28.03 8.40 -40.28
C LYS A 48 29.50 8.10 -40.05
N SER A 49 30.17 8.87 -39.17
CA SER A 49 31.60 8.72 -38.89
C SER A 49 31.94 7.58 -37.92
N ASP A 50 31.02 7.23 -37.01
CA ASP A 50 31.27 6.26 -35.93
C ASP A 50 30.10 5.27 -35.77
N SER A 51 30.26 4.09 -36.38
CA SER A 51 29.24 3.03 -36.33
C SER A 51 28.97 2.45 -34.93
N GLY A 52 29.86 2.69 -33.96
CA GLY A 52 29.75 2.22 -32.58
C GLY A 52 28.97 3.17 -31.66
N MET A 53 28.56 4.34 -32.18
CA MET A 53 27.89 5.38 -31.42
C MET A 53 26.54 5.75 -32.05
N VAL A 54 25.65 6.28 -31.23
CA VAL A 54 24.34 6.79 -31.66
C VAL A 54 24.05 8.14 -31.02
N LEU A 55 23.30 8.96 -31.74
CA LEU A 55 22.80 10.26 -31.32
C LEU A 55 21.34 10.12 -30.92
N LYS A 56 20.96 10.44 -29.68
CA LYS A 56 19.56 10.56 -29.28
C LYS A 56 19.20 12.03 -29.15
N GLU A 57 18.21 12.46 -29.93
CA GLU A 57 17.68 13.82 -29.95
C GLU A 57 16.32 13.88 -29.24
N ILE A 58 16.19 14.80 -28.28
CA ILE A 58 14.98 15.05 -27.48
C ILE A 58 14.52 16.48 -27.76
N LEU A 59 13.38 16.64 -28.43
CA LEU A 59 12.86 17.97 -28.80
C LEU A 59 12.19 18.67 -27.59
N SER A 60 12.41 19.98 -27.46
CA SER A 60 11.84 20.83 -26.40
C SER A 60 10.40 21.21 -26.66
N ASP A 61 9.93 21.14 -27.92
CA ASP A 61 8.59 21.55 -28.36
C ASP A 61 7.44 20.73 -27.74
N GLN A 62 7.75 19.55 -27.20
CA GLN A 62 6.78 18.62 -26.62
C GLN A 62 6.76 18.63 -25.07
N ILE A 63 7.61 19.43 -24.43
CA ILE A 63 7.83 19.38 -22.98
C ILE A 63 7.76 20.81 -22.42
N SER A 64 7.12 21.00 -21.25
CA SER A 64 7.11 22.31 -20.59
C SER A 64 8.52 22.77 -20.25
N THR A 65 8.81 24.08 -20.27
CA THR A 65 10.15 24.62 -19.97
C THR A 65 10.67 24.16 -18.60
N LEU A 66 9.79 24.01 -17.60
CA LEU A 66 10.15 23.50 -16.28
C LEU A 66 10.55 22.02 -16.34
N ALA A 67 9.74 21.18 -17.00
CA ALA A 67 10.02 19.76 -17.14
C ALA A 67 11.26 19.49 -18.02
N PHE A 68 11.51 20.33 -19.02
CA PHE A 68 12.71 20.27 -19.85
C PHE A 68 13.98 20.56 -19.02
N LYS A 69 13.95 21.58 -18.16
CA LYS A 69 15.05 21.91 -17.25
C LYS A 69 15.31 20.79 -16.23
N THR A 70 14.26 20.24 -15.62
CA THR A 70 14.40 19.10 -14.70
C THR A 70 14.93 17.84 -15.40
N LEU A 71 14.49 17.59 -16.63
CA LEU A 71 15.00 16.49 -17.46
C LEU A 71 16.49 16.67 -17.75
N LEU A 72 16.91 17.87 -18.13
CA LEU A 72 18.29 18.20 -18.40
C LEU A 72 19.18 17.98 -17.17
N GLU A 73 18.79 18.50 -16.00
CA GLU A 73 19.52 18.31 -14.74
C GLU A 73 19.70 16.81 -14.42
N ARG A 74 18.66 15.99 -14.66
CA ARG A 74 18.75 14.54 -14.47
C ARG A 74 19.67 13.88 -15.49
N LEU A 75 19.58 14.23 -16.77
CA LEU A 75 20.44 13.65 -17.82
C LEU A 75 21.93 13.90 -17.54
N HIS A 76 22.28 15.07 -17.00
CA HIS A 76 23.65 15.36 -16.55
C HIS A 76 24.10 14.47 -15.39
N ILE A 77 23.21 14.14 -14.44
CA ILE A 77 23.51 13.16 -13.39
C ILE A 77 23.74 11.76 -14.00
N PHE A 78 22.86 11.34 -14.92
CA PHE A 78 22.97 10.04 -15.59
C PHE A 78 24.23 9.92 -16.47
N ALA A 79 24.69 11.01 -17.08
CA ALA A 79 25.90 11.00 -17.89
C ALA A 79 27.18 10.75 -17.08
N ASN A 80 27.15 11.01 -15.78
CA ASN A 80 28.27 10.74 -14.89
C ASN A 80 28.26 9.32 -14.29
N LEU A 81 27.26 8.51 -14.62
CA LEU A 81 27.18 7.13 -14.16
C LEU A 81 28.12 6.23 -14.96
N ASN A 82 28.86 5.38 -14.26
CA ASN A 82 29.76 4.43 -14.89
C ASN A 82 29.55 3.02 -14.30
N HIS A 83 28.79 2.21 -15.04
CA HIS A 83 28.54 0.82 -14.70
C HIS A 83 28.31 0.00 -15.99
N PRO A 84 28.85 -1.23 -16.11
CA PRO A 84 28.72 -2.03 -17.34
C PRO A 84 27.28 -2.35 -17.75
N ASN A 85 26.33 -2.31 -16.81
CA ASN A 85 24.91 -2.59 -17.05
C ASN A 85 24.01 -1.35 -17.07
N ILE A 86 24.60 -0.15 -17.17
CA ILE A 86 23.88 1.11 -17.40
C ILE A 86 24.40 1.71 -18.69
N ILE A 87 23.51 2.27 -19.50
CA ILE A 87 23.92 2.92 -20.74
C ILE A 87 24.90 4.07 -20.45
N SER A 88 26.05 4.04 -21.11
CA SER A 88 27.04 5.11 -20.99
C SER A 88 26.67 6.25 -21.94
N HIS A 89 26.36 7.41 -21.37
CA HIS A 89 26.29 8.66 -22.11
C HIS A 89 27.68 9.29 -22.10
N GLN A 90 28.27 9.52 -23.27
CA GLN A 90 29.59 10.13 -23.37
C GLN A 90 29.53 11.64 -23.17
N GLU A 91 28.50 12.28 -23.72
CA GLU A 91 28.36 13.73 -23.71
C GLU A 91 26.89 14.13 -23.92
N VAL A 92 26.49 15.20 -23.27
CA VAL A 92 25.14 15.78 -23.30
C VAL A 92 25.30 17.22 -23.79
N LEU A 93 24.68 17.55 -24.92
CA LEU A 93 24.65 18.90 -25.47
C LEU A 93 23.20 19.39 -25.55
N GLU A 94 22.99 20.68 -25.37
CA GLU A 94 21.66 21.30 -25.46
C GLU A 94 21.67 22.56 -26.33
N ASN A 95 20.51 22.89 -26.89
CA ASN A 95 20.21 24.19 -27.45
C ASN A 95 18.75 24.57 -27.11
N ASP A 96 18.28 25.73 -27.59
CA ASP A 96 16.92 26.22 -27.33
C ASP A 96 15.79 25.27 -27.81
N VAL A 97 16.11 24.31 -28.68
CA VAL A 97 15.15 23.46 -29.42
C VAL A 97 15.26 21.97 -29.05
N CYS A 98 16.42 21.46 -28.65
CA CYS A 98 16.62 20.05 -28.36
C CYS A 98 17.80 19.74 -27.43
N ILE A 99 17.73 18.57 -26.79
CA ILE A 99 18.84 17.93 -26.05
C ILE A 99 19.36 16.77 -26.92
N CYS A 100 20.67 16.75 -27.12
CA CYS A 100 21.37 15.73 -27.89
C CYS A 100 22.29 14.91 -26.98
N LEU A 101 22.12 13.60 -27.00
CA LEU A 101 22.89 12.65 -26.21
C LEU A 101 23.72 11.76 -27.13
N ARG A 102 25.03 11.72 -26.93
CA ARG A 102 25.92 10.77 -27.61
C ARG A 102 26.13 9.54 -26.72
N MET A 103 25.76 8.37 -27.21
CA MET A 103 25.79 7.11 -26.42
C MET A 103 26.29 5.91 -27.22
N LYS A 104 26.78 4.88 -26.51
CA LYS A 104 27.21 3.62 -27.14
C LYS A 104 26.04 2.96 -27.88
N ARG A 105 26.30 2.45 -29.07
CA ARG A 105 25.32 1.71 -29.88
C ARG A 105 25.10 0.30 -29.33
N TYR A 106 23.82 -0.08 -29.24
CA TYR A 106 23.37 -1.44 -29.01
C TYR A 106 22.54 -1.92 -30.21
N ASP A 107 22.60 -3.21 -30.52
CA ASP A 107 21.97 -3.76 -31.74
C ASP A 107 20.45 -3.87 -31.61
N THR A 108 19.93 -4.16 -30.42
CA THR A 108 18.48 -4.34 -30.21
C THR A 108 18.05 -4.16 -28.76
N SER A 109 16.74 -4.24 -28.50
CA SER A 109 16.15 -4.21 -27.16
C SER A 109 15.66 -5.60 -26.72
N LEU A 110 15.53 -5.80 -25.41
CA LEU A 110 14.96 -7.01 -24.84
C LEU A 110 13.53 -7.24 -25.32
N ASP A 111 12.75 -6.19 -25.56
CA ASP A 111 11.40 -6.29 -26.15
C ASP A 111 11.42 -6.94 -27.54
N ALA A 112 12.39 -6.57 -28.39
CA ALA A 112 12.54 -7.17 -29.71
C ALA A 112 12.92 -8.66 -29.62
N ILE A 113 13.78 -9.03 -28.66
CA ILE A 113 14.11 -10.43 -28.37
C ILE A 113 12.86 -11.18 -27.90
N CYS A 114 12.09 -10.63 -26.95
CA CYS A 114 10.83 -11.20 -26.47
C CYS A 114 9.84 -11.45 -27.60
N ARG A 115 9.67 -10.48 -28.51
CA ARG A 115 8.83 -10.63 -29.70
C ARG A 115 9.34 -11.74 -30.62
N SER A 116 10.65 -11.87 -30.82
CA SER A 116 11.27 -12.92 -31.63
C SER A 116 11.01 -14.32 -31.06
N TYR A 117 11.20 -14.52 -29.76
CA TYR A 117 10.91 -15.80 -29.07
C TYR A 117 9.41 -16.14 -29.11
N ARG A 118 8.54 -15.15 -28.86
CA ARG A 118 7.07 -15.33 -28.93
C ARG A 118 6.60 -15.73 -30.33
N ARG A 119 7.11 -15.07 -31.38
CA ARG A 119 6.81 -15.41 -32.79
C ARG A 119 7.25 -16.84 -33.14
N ARG A 120 8.40 -17.26 -32.62
CA ARG A 120 8.94 -18.62 -32.80
C ARG A 120 8.30 -19.66 -31.87
N LYS A 121 7.44 -19.24 -30.93
CA LYS A 121 6.87 -20.08 -29.86
C LYS A 121 7.94 -20.86 -29.09
N GLN A 122 9.10 -20.24 -28.88
CA GLN A 122 10.22 -20.81 -28.13
C GLN A 122 10.23 -20.26 -26.71
N ALA A 123 10.53 -21.13 -25.75
CA ALA A 123 10.82 -20.70 -24.39
C ALA A 123 12.23 -20.11 -24.31
N PHE A 124 12.42 -19.12 -23.43
CA PHE A 124 13.74 -18.58 -23.16
C PHE A 124 14.62 -19.62 -22.46
N PRO A 125 15.88 -19.81 -22.89
CA PRO A 125 16.82 -20.64 -22.16
C PRO A 125 17.04 -20.11 -20.74
N GLN A 126 16.99 -20.97 -19.74
CA GLN A 126 17.15 -20.59 -18.32
C GLN A 126 18.43 -19.77 -18.10
N LYS A 127 19.56 -20.19 -18.67
CA LYS A 127 20.84 -19.47 -18.59
C LYS A 127 20.77 -18.03 -19.12
N LEU A 128 19.99 -17.79 -20.18
CA LEU A 128 19.81 -16.45 -20.74
C LEU A 128 18.96 -15.58 -19.81
N ILE A 129 17.87 -16.12 -19.25
CA ILE A 129 17.05 -15.42 -18.24
C ILE A 129 17.92 -15.02 -17.05
N PHE A 130 18.76 -15.94 -16.54
CA PHE A 130 19.69 -15.65 -15.45
C PHE A 130 20.65 -14.52 -15.79
N SER A 131 21.23 -14.53 -17.00
CA SER A 131 22.12 -13.47 -17.46
C SER A 131 21.42 -12.11 -17.50
N ILE A 132 20.22 -12.05 -18.09
CA ILE A 132 19.44 -10.82 -18.21
C ILE A 132 19.11 -10.24 -16.83
N ILE A 133 18.54 -11.07 -15.93
CA ILE A 133 18.12 -10.61 -14.60
C ILE A 133 19.32 -10.22 -13.75
N ARG A 134 20.43 -10.97 -13.80
CA ARG A 134 21.67 -10.61 -13.08
C ARG A 134 22.18 -9.24 -13.52
N GLN A 135 22.28 -9.02 -14.82
CA GLN A 135 22.82 -7.78 -15.39
C GLN A 135 21.91 -6.58 -15.09
N ALA A 136 20.60 -6.74 -15.28
CA ALA A 136 19.64 -5.70 -14.93
C ALA A 136 19.63 -5.40 -13.41
N ALA A 137 19.64 -6.42 -12.56
CA ALA A 137 19.72 -6.26 -11.11
C ALA A 137 21.02 -5.56 -10.67
N ALA A 138 22.16 -5.88 -11.28
CA ALA A 138 23.42 -5.20 -11.00
C ALA A 138 23.39 -3.71 -11.40
N GLY A 139 22.80 -3.38 -12.55
CA GLY A 139 22.60 -1.99 -12.96
C GLY A 139 21.68 -1.22 -12.00
N LEU A 140 20.58 -1.83 -11.56
CA LEU A 140 19.69 -1.25 -10.56
C LEU A 140 20.39 -1.09 -9.20
N ALA A 141 21.17 -2.09 -8.76
CA ALA A 141 21.90 -2.05 -7.49
C ALA A 141 22.88 -0.88 -7.45
N TYR A 142 23.56 -0.62 -8.58
CA TYR A 142 24.39 0.56 -8.73
C TYR A 142 23.55 1.84 -8.59
N LEU A 143 22.47 2.00 -9.36
CA LEU A 143 21.56 3.17 -9.28
C LEU A 143 21.02 3.43 -7.86
N HIS A 144 20.64 2.36 -7.16
CA HIS A 144 20.09 2.42 -5.82
C HIS A 144 21.15 2.67 -4.74
N GLY A 145 22.43 2.48 -5.05
CA GLY A 145 23.56 2.78 -4.19
C GLY A 145 23.85 4.28 -4.08
N SER A 146 24.41 4.71 -2.94
CA SER A 146 24.87 6.09 -2.77
C SER A 146 26.16 6.33 -3.59
N HIS A 147 26.07 7.16 -4.62
CA HIS A 147 27.22 7.50 -5.48
C HIS A 147 28.01 8.63 -4.82
N GLY A 148 28.98 8.25 -3.99
CA GLY A 148 29.96 9.16 -3.40
C GLY A 148 31.25 9.17 -4.22
N GLY A 149 31.43 10.20 -5.05
CA GLY A 149 32.63 10.34 -5.88
C GLY A 149 32.88 11.77 -6.38
N GLY A 150 32.50 12.79 -5.60
CA GLY A 150 32.86 14.18 -5.84
C GLY A 150 33.37 14.80 -4.54
N THR A 151 34.40 15.63 -4.60
CA THR A 151 35.16 16.20 -3.48
C THR A 151 34.39 17.18 -2.56
N SER A 152 33.07 17.12 -2.55
CA SER A 152 32.20 17.82 -1.60
C SER A 152 31.19 16.81 -1.04
N GLY A 153 31.29 16.52 0.26
CA GLY A 153 30.53 15.49 0.97
C GLY A 153 29.03 15.74 1.08
N GLU A 154 28.32 15.78 -0.05
CA GLU A 154 26.87 15.68 -0.14
C GLU A 154 26.50 14.24 -0.48
N SER A 155 25.83 13.56 0.45
CA SER A 155 25.27 12.23 0.22
C SER A 155 24.10 12.35 -0.77
N THR A 156 24.28 11.84 -1.98
CA THR A 156 23.22 11.77 -3.00
C THR A 156 22.16 10.73 -2.61
N HIS A 157 20.88 11.08 -2.81
CA HIS A 157 19.76 10.15 -2.65
C HIS A 157 19.84 9.02 -3.69
N PRO A 158 19.35 7.80 -3.40
CA PRO A 158 19.27 6.70 -4.36
C PRO A 158 18.57 7.14 -5.66
N LEU A 159 19.16 6.83 -6.82
CA LEU A 159 18.51 7.11 -8.10
C LEU A 159 17.53 5.99 -8.42
N VAL A 160 16.26 6.33 -8.55
CA VAL A 160 15.20 5.39 -8.98
C VAL A 160 15.06 5.48 -10.50
N HIS A 161 14.98 4.32 -11.17
CA HIS A 161 14.82 4.25 -12.62
C HIS A 161 13.41 4.69 -13.05
N GLY A 162 12.36 4.14 -12.42
CA GLY A 162 10.96 4.61 -12.51
C GLY A 162 10.18 4.21 -13.77
N ASN A 163 10.84 3.73 -14.84
CA ASN A 163 10.20 3.28 -16.08
C ASN A 163 10.87 2.02 -16.66
N LEU A 164 11.22 1.05 -15.82
CA LEU A 164 11.93 -0.14 -16.30
C LEU A 164 10.97 -1.07 -17.05
N LYS A 165 11.30 -1.40 -18.29
CA LYS A 165 10.51 -2.26 -19.18
C LYS A 165 11.42 -2.86 -20.27
N PRO A 166 10.99 -3.91 -21.00
CA PRO A 166 11.84 -4.58 -21.98
C PRO A 166 12.36 -3.68 -23.12
N THR A 167 11.69 -2.58 -23.46
CA THR A 167 12.19 -1.62 -24.46
C THR A 167 13.39 -0.81 -23.96
N ASN A 168 13.55 -0.69 -22.64
CA ASN A 168 14.58 0.11 -21.97
C ASN A 168 15.74 -0.76 -21.47
N ILE A 169 15.79 -2.03 -21.90
CA ILE A 169 16.94 -2.91 -21.70
C ILE A 169 17.51 -3.20 -23.08
N LEU A 170 18.71 -2.71 -23.35
CA LEU A 170 19.38 -2.83 -24.65
C LEU A 170 20.44 -3.94 -24.59
N THR A 171 20.71 -4.55 -25.75
CA THR A 171 21.67 -5.65 -25.85
C THR A 171 22.53 -5.57 -27.11
N THR A 172 23.72 -6.16 -27.01
CA THR A 172 24.57 -6.48 -28.16
C THR A 172 23.99 -7.63 -28.98
N ARG A 173 24.42 -7.74 -30.24
CA ARG A 173 23.98 -8.78 -31.19
C ARG A 173 24.13 -10.22 -30.68
N ASP A 174 25.17 -10.48 -29.91
CA ASP A 174 25.51 -11.79 -29.36
C ASP A 174 24.79 -12.08 -28.03
N GLU A 175 23.93 -11.17 -27.56
CA GLU A 175 23.14 -11.32 -26.31
C GLU A 175 24.04 -11.55 -25.07
N SER A 176 25.26 -11.00 -25.08
CA SER A 176 26.23 -11.12 -23.98
C SER A 176 26.13 -9.97 -22.97
N GLU A 177 25.87 -8.75 -23.44
CA GLU A 177 25.75 -7.54 -22.62
C GLU A 177 24.30 -7.05 -22.59
N PHE A 178 23.73 -6.86 -21.39
CA PHE A 178 22.44 -6.20 -21.20
C PHE A 178 22.63 -4.93 -20.38
N VAL A 179 22.12 -3.80 -20.89
CA VAL A 179 22.22 -2.50 -20.21
C VAL A 179 20.86 -1.84 -20.06
N ILE A 180 20.69 -1.12 -18.96
CA ILE A 180 19.50 -0.33 -18.69
C ILE A 180 19.66 1.07 -19.31
N SER A 181 18.64 1.53 -20.03
CA SER A 181 18.58 2.85 -20.66
C SER A 181 17.34 3.65 -20.21
N ASP A 182 17.32 4.96 -20.49
CA ASP A 182 16.18 5.84 -20.20
C ASP A 182 15.77 5.89 -18.72
N ALA A 183 16.77 5.79 -17.85
CA ALA A 183 16.61 5.86 -16.41
C ALA A 183 16.25 7.28 -15.95
N GLY A 184 15.34 7.41 -14.99
CA GLY A 184 15.01 8.67 -14.33
C GLY A 184 14.25 9.69 -15.18
N MET A 185 13.61 9.27 -16.28
CA MET A 185 12.79 10.16 -17.11
C MET A 185 11.39 10.47 -16.53
N TYR A 186 11.05 9.92 -15.35
CA TYR A 186 9.75 10.09 -14.69
C TYR A 186 9.94 10.51 -13.24
N GLY A 187 9.17 11.50 -12.80
CA GLY A 187 9.24 12.15 -11.49
C GLY A 187 8.02 13.07 -11.31
N ASP A 188 7.83 13.57 -10.08
CA ASP A 188 6.60 14.19 -9.56
C ASP A 188 5.98 15.34 -10.39
N ASP A 189 6.70 15.91 -11.37
CA ASP A 189 6.25 17.07 -12.17
C ASP A 189 5.94 16.77 -13.66
N LEU A 190 5.85 15.51 -14.08
CA LEU A 190 5.48 15.12 -15.45
C LEU A 190 4.04 14.56 -15.53
N GLU A 191 3.06 15.38 -15.15
CA GLU A 191 1.61 15.08 -15.23
C GLU A 191 1.08 14.85 -16.67
N VAL A 192 1.91 15.03 -17.71
CA VAL A 192 1.43 15.12 -19.11
C VAL A 192 1.34 13.77 -19.84
N LEU A 193 1.87 12.67 -19.31
CA LEU A 193 1.87 11.37 -20.03
C LEU A 193 0.81 10.36 -19.59
N ASN A 194 -0.08 10.74 -18.66
CA ASN A 194 -1.21 9.91 -18.21
C ASN A 194 -2.27 9.62 -19.30
N SER A 195 -2.06 10.09 -20.54
CA SER A 195 -2.99 9.89 -21.66
C SER A 195 -2.50 8.90 -22.73
N THR A 196 -1.48 8.07 -22.48
CA THR A 196 -1.04 7.11 -23.52
C THR A 196 -0.68 5.72 -23.00
N SER A 197 -1.60 4.79 -23.28
CA SER A 197 -1.45 3.33 -23.35
C SER A 197 -1.52 2.54 -22.03
N THR A 198 -2.55 1.70 -21.92
CA THR A 198 -2.71 0.58 -20.97
C THR A 198 -1.49 -0.34 -20.88
N LEU A 199 -0.58 -0.32 -21.88
CA LEU A 199 0.68 -1.06 -21.87
C LEU A 199 1.78 -0.48 -20.96
N LEU A 200 1.67 0.77 -20.49
CA LEU A 200 2.64 1.30 -19.51
C LEU A 200 2.32 0.85 -18.08
N GLN A 201 1.05 0.61 -17.74
CA GLN A 201 0.62 0.27 -16.39
C GLN A 201 1.08 -1.13 -15.94
N ILE A 202 1.38 -2.04 -16.87
CA ILE A 202 1.69 -3.45 -16.56
C ILE A 202 3.02 -3.64 -15.81
N TYR A 203 3.98 -2.72 -16.00
CA TYR A 203 5.29 -2.79 -15.34
C TYR A 203 5.34 -2.00 -14.04
N LEU A 204 4.37 -1.11 -13.79
CA LEU A 204 4.37 -0.25 -12.61
C LEU A 204 4.05 -1.04 -11.33
N ALA A 205 4.73 -0.67 -10.25
CA ALA A 205 4.50 -1.21 -8.92
C ALA A 205 3.22 -0.64 -8.30
N PRO A 206 2.61 -1.34 -7.31
CA PRO A 206 1.42 -0.86 -6.63
C PRO A 206 1.58 0.54 -6.04
N GLU A 207 2.71 0.85 -5.40
CA GLU A 207 2.96 2.17 -4.82
C GLU A 207 3.08 3.29 -5.88
N ALA A 208 3.58 2.97 -7.08
CA ALA A 208 3.62 3.91 -8.19
C ALA A 208 2.21 4.12 -8.78
N LEU A 209 1.43 3.04 -8.92
CA LEU A 209 0.05 3.09 -9.44
C LEU A 209 -0.93 3.77 -8.48
N LEU A 210 -0.80 3.53 -7.17
CA LEU A 210 -1.75 3.98 -6.15
C LEU A 210 -1.40 5.34 -5.56
N HIS A 211 -0.11 5.64 -5.47
CA HIS A 211 0.39 6.79 -4.70
C HIS A 211 1.34 7.67 -5.49
N GLY A 212 1.65 7.34 -6.75
CA GLY A 212 2.65 8.05 -7.55
C GLY A 212 4.07 7.95 -6.97
N GLN A 213 4.31 7.01 -6.05
CA GLN A 213 5.60 6.89 -5.38
C GLN A 213 6.54 5.96 -6.16
N TYR A 214 7.65 6.51 -6.63
CA TYR A 214 8.70 5.75 -7.31
C TYR A 214 9.85 5.49 -6.34
N LEU A 215 9.99 4.24 -5.91
CA LEU A 215 11.00 3.79 -4.95
C LEU A 215 12.00 2.83 -5.63
N PRO A 216 13.20 2.60 -5.05
CA PRO A 216 14.08 1.52 -5.49
C PRO A 216 13.35 0.17 -5.59
N ALA A 217 12.45 -0.12 -4.64
CA ALA A 217 11.60 -1.31 -4.63
C ALA A 217 10.57 -1.36 -5.77
N SER A 218 10.21 -0.22 -6.38
CA SER A 218 9.33 -0.15 -7.55
C SER A 218 10.04 -0.62 -8.82
N ASP A 219 11.35 -0.36 -8.94
CA ASP A 219 12.17 -0.90 -10.02
C ASP A 219 12.30 -2.43 -9.91
N ILE A 220 12.40 -2.96 -8.69
CA ILE A 220 12.42 -4.40 -8.43
C ILE A 220 11.12 -5.06 -8.89
N TRP A 221 9.97 -4.45 -8.61
CA TRP A 221 8.69 -4.93 -9.11
C TRP A 221 8.67 -4.98 -10.64
N SER A 222 9.13 -3.90 -11.29
CA SER A 222 9.21 -3.80 -12.75
C SER A 222 10.09 -4.91 -13.33
N LEU A 223 11.25 -5.19 -12.70
CA LEU A 223 12.13 -6.29 -13.07
C LEU A 223 11.48 -7.66 -12.84
N GLY A 224 10.65 -7.81 -11.80
CA GLY A 224 9.83 -8.99 -11.56
C GLY A 224 8.83 -9.26 -12.68
N VAL A 225 8.15 -8.22 -13.18
CA VAL A 225 7.25 -8.34 -14.34
C VAL A 225 8.01 -8.80 -15.59
N ILE A 226 9.24 -8.29 -15.80
CA ILE A 226 10.11 -8.74 -16.89
C ILE A 226 10.51 -10.21 -16.71
N LEU A 227 10.92 -10.62 -15.51
CA LEU A 227 11.24 -12.02 -15.20
C LEU A 227 10.04 -12.94 -15.46
N TYR A 228 8.84 -12.56 -15.03
CA TYR A 228 7.62 -13.31 -15.32
C TYR A 228 7.41 -13.48 -16.83
N GLU A 229 7.56 -12.41 -17.61
CA GLU A 229 7.41 -12.46 -19.08
C GLU A 229 8.47 -13.36 -19.74
N LEU A 230 9.72 -13.31 -19.28
CA LEU A 230 10.78 -14.19 -19.78
C LEU A 230 10.52 -15.66 -19.43
N ALA A 231 10.04 -15.93 -18.22
CA ALA A 231 9.78 -17.28 -17.73
C ALA A 231 8.56 -17.95 -18.37
N THR A 232 7.54 -17.17 -18.76
CA THR A 232 6.26 -17.69 -19.26
C THR A 232 6.03 -17.42 -20.75
N GLY A 233 6.66 -16.39 -21.31
CA GLY A 233 6.37 -15.82 -22.64
C GLY A 233 5.09 -14.96 -22.67
N ALA A 234 4.36 -14.87 -21.56
CA ALA A 234 3.09 -14.17 -21.42
C ALA A 234 3.25 -12.81 -20.71
N LYS A 235 2.33 -11.88 -20.99
CA LYS A 235 2.25 -10.63 -20.22
C LYS A 235 1.50 -10.89 -18.91
N VAL A 236 1.95 -10.23 -17.85
CA VAL A 236 1.25 -10.23 -16.56
C VAL A 236 -0.15 -9.62 -16.72
N THR A 237 -1.13 -10.19 -16.03
CA THR A 237 -2.52 -9.71 -16.01
C THR A 237 -3.04 -9.52 -14.59
N PHE A 238 -2.22 -9.02 -13.65
CA PHE A 238 -2.61 -8.86 -12.25
C PHE A 238 -3.91 -8.07 -12.07
N LEU A 239 -4.08 -6.99 -12.84
CA LEU A 239 -5.24 -6.13 -12.73
C LEU A 239 -6.53 -6.78 -13.28
N LYS A 240 -6.43 -7.72 -14.24
CA LYS A 240 -7.58 -8.35 -14.94
C LYS A 240 -8.70 -7.38 -15.39
N GLY A 241 -8.36 -6.12 -15.66
CA GLY A 241 -9.31 -5.06 -16.05
C GLY A 241 -9.93 -4.28 -14.89
N ASP A 242 -9.55 -4.59 -13.65
CA ASP A 242 -9.96 -3.88 -12.43
C ASP A 242 -8.95 -2.77 -12.06
N LEU A 243 -9.35 -1.87 -11.16
CA LEU A 243 -8.51 -0.77 -10.69
C LEU A 243 -7.40 -1.30 -9.74
N PRO A 244 -6.17 -0.74 -9.80
CA PRO A 244 -5.07 -1.17 -8.92
C PRO A 244 -5.42 -1.25 -7.44
N GLN A 245 -6.28 -0.34 -6.96
CA GLN A 245 -6.71 -0.26 -5.55
C GLN A 245 -7.62 -1.42 -5.11
N ASN A 246 -8.30 -2.07 -6.06
CA ASN A 246 -9.18 -3.21 -5.80
C ASN A 246 -8.38 -4.52 -5.83
N VAL A 247 -7.26 -4.54 -6.55
CA VAL A 247 -6.43 -5.73 -6.73
C VAL A 247 -5.34 -5.81 -5.67
N PHE A 248 -4.58 -4.74 -5.47
CA PHE A 248 -3.43 -4.70 -4.55
C PHE A 248 -3.86 -4.37 -3.12
N VAL A 249 -4.65 -5.26 -2.51
CA VAL A 249 -5.15 -5.16 -1.13
C VAL A 249 -4.39 -6.05 -0.16
N GLU A 250 -4.54 -5.83 1.15
CA GLU A 250 -3.90 -6.66 2.18
C GLU A 250 -4.23 -8.15 1.98
N GLY A 251 -3.20 -9.01 2.03
CA GLY A 251 -3.33 -10.44 1.76
C GLY A 251 -3.30 -10.83 0.28
N TRP A 252 -3.16 -9.87 -0.65
CA TRP A 252 -2.97 -10.17 -2.07
C TRP A 252 -1.76 -11.09 -2.30
N LYS A 253 -1.93 -12.02 -3.24
CA LYS A 253 -0.86 -12.92 -3.70
C LYS A 253 -0.83 -12.94 -5.23
N PRO A 254 0.36 -12.95 -5.84
CA PRO A 254 0.48 -13.08 -7.29
C PRO A 254 0.05 -14.47 -7.75
N ASP A 255 -0.70 -14.55 -8.85
CA ASP A 255 -0.90 -15.81 -9.56
C ASP A 255 0.36 -16.15 -10.38
N LEU A 256 1.14 -17.11 -9.88
CA LEU A 256 2.37 -17.59 -10.50
C LEU A 256 2.25 -19.03 -11.04
N SER A 257 1.02 -19.49 -11.28
CA SER A 257 0.74 -20.85 -11.79
C SER A 257 1.44 -21.16 -13.12
N GLU A 258 1.51 -20.17 -14.02
CA GLU A 258 2.18 -20.27 -15.32
C GLU A 258 3.71 -20.37 -15.24
N VAL A 259 4.32 -19.96 -14.13
CA VAL A 259 5.78 -19.97 -13.96
C VAL A 259 6.22 -21.39 -13.60
N LYS A 260 6.70 -22.17 -14.57
CA LYS A 260 7.04 -23.60 -14.37
C LYS A 260 8.32 -23.82 -13.56
N ASP A 261 9.29 -22.90 -13.69
CA ASP A 261 10.58 -23.02 -13.01
C ASP A 261 10.45 -22.66 -11.53
N PRO A 262 10.79 -23.57 -10.60
CA PRO A 262 10.64 -23.33 -9.16
C PRO A 262 11.57 -22.23 -8.64
N THR A 263 12.72 -22.01 -9.27
CA THR A 263 13.66 -20.95 -8.89
C THR A 263 13.08 -19.59 -9.24
N PHE A 264 12.55 -19.43 -10.46
CA PHE A 264 11.88 -18.18 -10.86
C PHE A 264 10.63 -17.92 -10.03
N ARG A 265 9.83 -18.96 -9.74
CA ARG A 265 8.66 -18.82 -8.87
C ARG A 265 9.05 -18.30 -7.48
N ALA A 266 10.07 -18.90 -6.85
CA ALA A 266 10.55 -18.47 -5.53
C ALA A 266 11.04 -17.02 -5.54
N VAL A 267 11.78 -16.61 -6.58
CA VAL A 267 12.23 -15.21 -6.72
C VAL A 267 11.05 -14.25 -6.88
N LEU A 268 10.08 -14.58 -7.73
CA LEU A 268 8.90 -13.74 -7.96
C LEU A 268 8.03 -13.60 -6.70
N GLU A 269 7.92 -14.63 -5.86
CA GLU A 269 7.25 -14.56 -4.56
C GLU A 269 7.91 -13.53 -3.61
N HIS A 270 9.22 -13.29 -3.74
CA HIS A 270 9.97 -12.32 -2.95
C HIS A 270 10.05 -10.92 -3.59
N ILE A 271 9.60 -10.79 -4.84
CA ILE A 271 9.49 -9.51 -5.55
C ILE A 271 8.06 -8.96 -5.45
N PHE A 272 7.05 -9.80 -5.68
CA PHE A 272 5.64 -9.39 -5.69
C PHE A 272 5.04 -9.37 -4.28
N ILE A 273 5.63 -8.56 -3.42
CA ILE A 273 5.15 -8.25 -2.06
C ILE A 273 4.60 -6.82 -2.08
N LEU A 274 3.41 -6.59 -1.50
CA LEU A 274 2.79 -5.26 -1.54
C LEU A 274 3.60 -4.22 -0.76
N ASP A 275 4.10 -4.56 0.43
CA ASP A 275 5.01 -3.70 1.19
C ASP A 275 6.37 -3.57 0.46
N PRO A 276 6.72 -2.37 -0.05
CA PRO A 276 7.98 -2.17 -0.77
C PRO A 276 9.22 -2.44 0.10
N SER A 277 9.11 -2.26 1.43
CA SER A 277 10.23 -2.46 2.36
C SER A 277 10.56 -3.93 2.59
N ALA A 278 9.61 -4.83 2.32
CA ALA A 278 9.75 -6.27 2.48
C ALA A 278 10.26 -6.98 1.22
N ARG A 279 10.32 -6.29 0.07
CA ARG A 279 10.83 -6.86 -1.19
C ARG A 279 12.33 -7.09 -1.13
N ILE A 280 12.81 -8.07 -1.89
CA ILE A 280 14.24 -8.25 -2.13
C ILE A 280 14.85 -7.00 -2.79
N THR A 281 16.07 -6.63 -2.42
CA THR A 281 16.75 -5.48 -3.04
C THR A 281 17.43 -5.86 -4.36
N ALA A 282 17.81 -4.87 -5.18
CA ALA A 282 18.55 -5.12 -6.41
C ALA A 282 19.90 -5.81 -6.16
N ASP A 283 20.61 -5.40 -5.11
CA ASP A 283 21.90 -5.97 -4.70
C ASP A 283 21.76 -7.45 -4.31
N GLU A 284 20.77 -7.75 -3.46
CA GLU A 284 20.47 -9.12 -3.06
C GLU A 284 20.07 -9.98 -4.26
N LEU A 285 19.24 -9.45 -5.17
CA LEU A 285 18.80 -10.15 -6.37
C LEU A 285 19.97 -10.42 -7.33
N ALA A 286 20.88 -9.46 -7.51
CA ALA A 286 22.09 -9.64 -8.30
C ALA A 286 22.99 -10.73 -7.69
N GLY A 287 23.11 -10.77 -6.35
CA GLY A 287 23.83 -11.80 -5.61
C GLY A 287 23.23 -13.21 -5.78
N LEU A 288 21.90 -13.35 -5.77
CA LEU A 288 21.22 -14.63 -5.98
C LEU A 288 21.52 -15.22 -7.37
N PHE A 289 21.57 -14.37 -8.39
CA PHE A 289 21.81 -14.77 -9.79
C PHE A 289 23.29 -14.77 -10.17
N CYS A 290 24.20 -14.64 -9.20
CA CYS A 290 25.64 -14.63 -9.44
C CYS A 290 26.12 -15.91 -10.13
N GLU A 291 27.15 -15.79 -10.98
CA GLU A 291 27.70 -16.93 -11.71
C GLU A 291 28.24 -17.99 -10.75
N GLY A 292 27.84 -19.24 -10.97
CA GLY A 292 28.24 -20.38 -10.15
C GLY A 292 27.28 -20.74 -9.02
N VAL A 293 26.25 -19.95 -8.75
CA VAL A 293 25.17 -20.32 -7.82
C VAL A 293 24.19 -21.28 -8.52
N PRO A 294 24.04 -22.53 -8.06
CA PRO A 294 23.06 -23.46 -8.64
C PRO A 294 21.62 -22.97 -8.39
N PRO A 295 20.68 -23.16 -9.33
CA PRO A 295 19.29 -22.71 -9.17
C PRO A 295 18.60 -23.21 -7.90
N ILE A 296 18.94 -24.41 -7.44
CA ILE A 296 18.39 -25.00 -6.21
C ILE A 296 18.86 -24.24 -4.95
N CYS A 297 20.09 -23.71 -4.94
CA CYS A 297 20.63 -22.95 -3.82
C CYS A 297 19.88 -21.62 -3.66
N ILE A 298 19.42 -21.00 -4.75
CA ILE A 298 18.61 -19.78 -4.71
C ILE A 298 17.32 -20.02 -3.92
N VAL A 299 16.63 -21.13 -4.19
CA VAL A 299 15.40 -21.50 -3.45
C VAL A 299 15.68 -21.68 -1.96
N TYR A 300 16.81 -22.32 -1.60
CA TYR A 300 17.19 -22.47 -0.19
C TYR A 300 17.55 -21.14 0.46
N MET A 301 18.34 -20.29 -0.19
CA MET A 301 18.72 -18.97 0.34
C MET A 301 17.50 -18.10 0.63
N LEU A 302 16.51 -18.10 -0.29
CA LEU A 302 15.25 -17.38 -0.10
C LEU A 302 14.42 -17.95 1.06
N LYS A 303 14.30 -19.28 1.18
CA LYS A 303 13.63 -19.92 2.32
C LYS A 303 14.31 -19.61 3.65
N THR A 304 15.63 -19.64 3.70
CA THR A 304 16.40 -19.28 4.90
C THR A 304 16.14 -17.83 5.29
N LYS A 305 16.10 -16.89 4.33
CA LYS A 305 15.76 -15.48 4.58
C LYS A 305 14.37 -15.33 5.19
N CYS A 306 13.36 -16.04 4.68
CA CYS A 306 12.01 -16.04 5.27
C CYS A 306 12.05 -16.52 6.73
N LEU A 307 12.73 -17.63 6.99
CA LEU A 307 12.90 -18.17 8.35
C LEU A 307 13.64 -17.21 9.28
N GLU A 308 14.64 -16.48 8.80
CA GLU A 308 15.36 -15.47 9.58
C GLU A 308 14.48 -14.26 9.92
N CYS A 309 13.59 -13.85 9.00
CA CYS A 309 12.58 -12.83 9.27
C CYS A 309 11.58 -13.31 10.32
N ASP A 310 11.04 -14.51 10.17
CA ASP A 310 10.11 -15.12 11.12
C ASP A 310 10.75 -15.25 12.51
N LEU A 311 12.02 -15.66 12.58
CA LEU A 311 12.76 -15.82 13.83
C LEU A 311 13.04 -14.48 14.50
N ARG A 312 13.33 -13.41 13.72
CA ARG A 312 13.45 -12.05 14.25
C ARG A 312 12.13 -11.53 14.80
N GLU A 313 11.03 -11.78 14.12
CA GLU A 313 9.69 -11.37 14.59
C GLU A 313 9.27 -12.15 15.84
N CYS A 314 9.49 -13.47 15.87
CA CYS A 314 9.29 -14.29 17.07
C CYS A 314 10.11 -13.76 18.24
N ARG A 315 11.37 -13.39 18.01
CA ARG A 315 12.24 -12.81 19.04
C ARG A 315 11.70 -11.48 19.56
N ARG A 316 11.25 -10.60 18.66
CA ARG A 316 10.62 -9.32 19.03
C ARG A 316 9.36 -9.51 19.88
N GLN A 317 8.53 -10.50 19.55
CA GLN A 317 7.33 -10.84 20.33
C GLN A 317 7.69 -11.43 21.71
N ILE A 318 8.69 -12.30 21.78
CA ILE A 318 9.21 -12.84 23.05
C ILE A 318 9.74 -11.72 23.94
N ASP A 319 10.51 -10.77 23.38
CA ASP A 319 11.06 -9.64 24.14
C ASP A 319 9.94 -8.73 24.65
N ALA A 320 8.89 -8.48 23.85
CA ALA A 320 7.71 -7.74 24.28
C ALA A 320 6.97 -8.46 25.43
N LEU A 321 6.71 -9.76 25.29
CA LEU A 321 6.07 -10.56 26.35
C LEU A 321 6.90 -10.61 27.63
N ASN A 322 8.23 -10.69 27.51
CA ASN A 322 9.12 -10.65 28.67
C ASN A 322 9.08 -9.29 29.36
N HIS A 323 8.99 -8.20 28.61
CA HIS A 323 8.80 -6.87 29.15
C HIS A 323 7.49 -6.75 29.93
N ASP A 324 6.37 -7.18 29.32
CA ASP A 324 5.05 -7.18 29.95
C ASP A 324 5.02 -8.05 31.22
N ASN A 325 5.69 -9.21 31.20
CA ASN A 325 5.78 -10.11 32.35
C ASN A 325 6.63 -9.50 33.49
N LEU A 326 7.69 -8.77 33.16
CA LEU A 326 8.48 -8.02 34.13
C LEU A 326 7.65 -6.90 34.77
N GLU A 327 6.85 -6.19 33.98
CA GLU A 327 5.96 -5.14 34.45
C GLU A 327 4.86 -5.71 35.37
N LEU A 328 4.24 -6.83 34.99
CA LEU A 328 3.26 -7.54 35.81
C LEU A 328 3.87 -8.02 37.14
N LYS A 329 5.08 -8.58 37.11
CA LYS A 329 5.79 -8.97 38.34
C LYS A 329 6.05 -7.77 39.24
N ALA A 330 6.46 -6.63 38.69
CA ALA A 330 6.66 -5.40 39.46
C ALA A 330 5.34 -4.89 40.09
N GLN A 331 4.22 -5.01 39.37
CA GLN A 331 2.89 -4.66 39.89
C GLN A 331 2.45 -5.61 41.01
N VAL A 332 2.67 -6.92 40.86
CA VAL A 332 2.37 -7.93 41.90
C VAL A 332 3.20 -7.69 43.17
N VAL A 333 4.50 -7.40 43.04
CA VAL A 333 5.36 -7.06 44.19
C VAL A 333 4.87 -5.80 44.90
N LYS A 334 4.39 -4.81 44.15
CA LYS A 334 3.81 -3.58 44.70
C LYS A 334 2.49 -3.82 45.45
N LEU A 335 1.69 -4.80 45.01
CA LEU A 335 0.46 -5.25 45.67
C LEU A 335 0.72 -6.12 46.90
N LEU A 336 1.81 -6.88 46.91
CA LEU A 336 2.23 -7.76 48.01
C LEU A 336 3.09 -7.05 49.07
N ALA A 337 3.40 -5.76 48.87
CA ALA A 337 4.14 -4.97 49.85
C ALA A 337 3.29 -4.84 51.15
N PRO A 338 3.77 -5.35 52.30
CA PRO A 338 2.95 -5.41 53.51
C PRO A 338 2.75 -4.02 54.11
N THR A 339 1.49 -3.64 54.34
CA THR A 339 1.13 -2.64 55.36
C THR A 339 1.40 -3.26 56.73
N SER A 340 2.52 -2.85 57.34
CA SER A 340 2.90 -2.97 58.76
C SER A 340 2.61 -4.28 59.53
N SER A 341 3.69 -4.81 60.09
CA SER A 341 3.80 -5.60 61.33
C SER A 341 3.09 -6.96 61.39
N THR A 342 3.87 -8.04 61.34
CA THR A 342 4.19 -8.89 62.51
C THR A 342 5.04 -10.10 62.09
N GLU A 343 6.08 -10.39 62.87
CA GLU A 343 6.91 -11.59 62.77
C GLU A 343 6.08 -12.84 63.04
N HIS A 344 6.33 -13.93 62.30
CA HIS A 344 6.55 -15.23 62.95
C HIS A 344 7.25 -16.24 62.04
N VAL A 345 8.35 -16.74 62.59
CA VAL A 345 9.20 -17.84 62.15
C VAL A 345 8.51 -19.16 62.45
N ILE A 346 8.36 -20.05 61.46
CA ILE A 346 8.35 -21.50 61.71
C ILE A 346 9.11 -22.21 60.59
N THR A 347 10.26 -22.74 60.98
CA THR A 347 11.11 -23.69 60.25
C THR A 347 10.62 -25.10 60.55
N ILE A 348 10.40 -25.94 59.52
CA ILE A 348 10.45 -27.41 59.68
C ILE A 348 11.29 -28.01 58.55
N SER A 349 12.35 -28.66 58.99
CA SER A 349 13.41 -29.34 58.26
C SER A 349 13.19 -30.85 58.19
N SER A 350 13.55 -31.49 57.06
CA SER A 350 14.31 -32.75 56.94
C SER A 350 14.12 -33.28 55.52
N GLY A 351 15.12 -33.31 54.64
CA GLY A 351 16.27 -34.24 54.61
C GLY A 351 16.17 -35.01 53.28
N ALA A 352 17.21 -35.31 52.50
CA ALA A 352 18.64 -35.29 52.69
C ALA A 352 19.34 -35.38 51.32
N GLN A 353 20.61 -34.93 51.27
CA GLN A 353 21.70 -35.34 50.35
C GLN A 353 21.58 -34.96 48.85
N ALA A 354 22.62 -34.48 48.14
CA ALA A 354 23.95 -34.00 48.48
C ALA A 354 24.56 -33.29 47.24
N ALA A 355 25.18 -32.12 47.48
CA ALA A 355 26.32 -31.49 46.76
C ALA A 355 26.14 -30.95 45.31
N PRO A 356 26.95 -29.97 44.87
CA PRO A 356 27.12 -28.65 45.50
C PRO A 356 27.03 -27.46 44.51
N ALA A 357 26.46 -26.36 45.04
CA ALA A 357 26.86 -24.96 44.85
C ALA A 357 26.98 -24.37 43.43
N ALA A 358 25.87 -23.83 42.95
CA ALA A 358 25.85 -22.67 42.07
C ALA A 358 26.30 -21.40 42.84
N PRO A 359 27.07 -20.49 42.22
CA PRO A 359 27.34 -19.18 42.83
C PRO A 359 26.15 -18.24 42.62
N THR A 360 25.49 -17.95 43.73
CA THR A 360 25.14 -16.62 44.24
C THR A 360 24.69 -15.54 43.24
N VAL A 361 23.37 -15.30 43.24
CA VAL A 361 22.59 -14.21 42.61
C VAL A 361 22.92 -12.80 43.14
N SER A 362 24.09 -12.60 43.75
CA SER A 362 24.47 -11.33 44.40
C SER A 362 25.70 -10.66 43.78
N GLN A 363 26.14 -11.09 42.60
CA GLN A 363 27.24 -10.45 41.86
C GLN A 363 26.88 -9.97 40.43
N GLU A 364 25.70 -10.29 39.91
CA GLU A 364 25.26 -9.77 38.59
C GLU A 364 24.68 -8.35 38.64
N VAL A 365 24.33 -7.84 39.82
CA VAL A 365 23.81 -6.48 39.98
C VAL A 365 24.93 -5.41 39.98
N THR A 366 26.19 -5.81 40.15
CA THR A 366 27.31 -4.85 40.31
C THR A 366 28.26 -4.80 39.11
N LEU A 367 28.14 -5.71 38.13
CA LEU A 367 28.99 -5.75 36.93
C LEU A 367 28.33 -5.23 35.63
N GLN A 368 27.04 -4.88 35.66
CA GLN A 368 26.40 -4.12 34.56
C GLN A 368 26.36 -2.60 34.79
N GLN A 369 26.87 -2.10 35.92
CA GLN A 369 26.96 -0.66 36.23
C GLN A 369 28.31 0.00 35.87
N GLN A 370 29.21 -0.67 35.12
CA GLN A 370 30.51 -0.10 34.71
C GLN A 370 30.81 -0.13 33.20
N HIS A 371 29.79 -0.04 32.35
CA HIS A 371 29.98 0.37 30.93
C HIS A 371 29.12 1.59 30.51
N GLN A 372 28.60 2.35 31.48
CA GLN A 372 27.99 3.65 31.20
C GLN A 372 29.04 4.75 31.13
N GLN A 373 29.77 4.82 30.01
CA GLN A 373 30.26 6.09 29.47
C GLN A 373 30.11 6.12 27.94
N GLN A 374 29.11 6.88 27.52
CA GLN A 374 29.02 7.65 26.26
C GLN A 374 29.24 6.93 24.92
N THR A 375 28.16 6.37 24.36
CA THR A 375 27.90 6.45 22.91
C THR A 375 26.45 6.89 22.65
N LYS A 376 26.33 8.21 22.53
CA LYS A 376 25.41 9.00 21.71
C LYS A 376 24.29 8.24 20.97
N PRO A 377 23.00 8.65 21.10
CA PRO A 377 21.98 8.22 20.16
C PRO A 377 22.34 8.77 18.78
N LEU A 378 22.60 7.90 17.80
CA LEU A 378 22.83 8.33 16.43
C LEU A 378 21.48 8.64 15.79
N PHE A 379 21.00 9.84 16.10
CA PHE A 379 20.10 10.58 15.24
C PHE A 379 20.62 10.57 13.78
N PRO A 380 19.74 10.54 12.77
CA PRO A 380 20.15 10.71 11.39
C PRO A 380 20.95 12.02 11.23
N PRO A 381 21.98 12.06 10.37
CA PRO A 381 22.79 13.26 10.22
C PRO A 381 21.96 14.38 9.60
N LYS A 382 21.68 15.39 10.44
CA LYS A 382 21.31 16.78 10.11
C LYS A 382 20.30 16.96 8.97
N LEU A 383 19.02 16.79 9.30
CA LEU A 383 18.02 17.75 8.81
C LEU A 383 18.58 19.15 9.08
N LYS A 384 18.51 20.04 8.07
CA LYS A 384 18.77 21.48 8.23
C LYS A 384 18.23 21.90 9.60
N LEU A 385 19.11 22.52 10.41
CA LEU A 385 18.78 22.98 11.76
C LEU A 385 17.45 23.74 11.67
N THR A 386 16.36 23.13 12.15
CA THR A 386 15.06 23.80 12.15
C THR A 386 15.25 25.13 12.85
N THR A 387 14.81 26.24 12.25
CA THR A 387 14.91 27.59 12.82
C THR A 387 13.96 27.76 14.02
N LEU A 388 14.12 26.92 15.05
CA LEU A 388 13.33 26.99 16.27
C LEU A 388 13.73 28.23 17.06
N THR A 389 12.76 29.11 17.27
CA THR A 389 12.95 30.25 18.17
C THR A 389 13.13 29.78 19.61
N LYS A 390 13.75 30.62 20.45
CA LYS A 390 13.88 30.35 21.89
C LYS A 390 12.51 30.08 22.55
N LEU A 391 11.45 30.74 22.07
CA LEU A 391 10.10 30.55 22.58
C LEU A 391 9.54 29.18 22.19
N MET A 392 9.79 28.69 20.98
CA MET A 392 9.40 27.33 20.55
C MET A 392 10.15 26.26 21.35
N THR A 393 11.44 26.46 21.64
CA THR A 393 12.22 25.54 22.49
C THR A 393 11.70 25.52 23.94
N ALA A 394 11.32 26.68 24.49
CA ALA A 394 10.67 26.78 25.80
C ALA A 394 9.29 26.07 25.81
N ALA A 395 8.53 26.19 24.71
CA ALA A 395 7.26 25.51 24.54
C ALA A 395 7.42 23.97 24.46
N ARG A 396 8.43 23.46 23.74
CA ARG A 396 8.71 22.01 23.69
C ARG A 396 9.06 21.42 25.06
N SER A 397 9.75 22.18 25.90
CA SER A 397 10.25 21.76 27.22
C SER A 397 9.34 22.13 28.40
N ASN A 398 8.15 22.70 28.14
CA ASN A 398 7.25 23.28 29.14
C ASN A 398 7.94 24.27 30.11
N ASN A 399 8.96 25.00 29.67
CA ASN A 399 9.69 25.94 30.52
C ASN A 399 8.93 27.27 30.65
N THR A 400 8.01 27.32 31.61
CA THR A 400 7.12 28.47 31.85
C THR A 400 7.85 29.75 32.22
N ALA A 401 8.96 29.66 32.96
CA ALA A 401 9.73 30.83 33.37
C ALA A 401 10.36 31.55 32.16
N ILE A 402 11.01 30.78 31.28
CA ILE A 402 11.59 31.32 30.04
C ILE A 402 10.47 31.81 29.11
N ALA A 403 9.39 31.04 28.96
CA ALA A 403 8.26 31.43 28.11
C ALA A 403 7.64 32.76 28.57
N LYS A 404 7.37 32.95 29.87
CA LYS A 404 6.84 34.22 30.41
C LYS A 404 7.74 35.41 30.09
N SER A 405 9.05 35.25 30.30
CA SER A 405 10.03 36.31 30.01
C SER A 405 10.04 36.69 28.53
N LEU A 406 10.09 35.69 27.63
CA LEU A 406 10.10 35.91 26.19
C LEU A 406 8.79 36.50 25.64
N ILE A 407 7.65 36.09 26.21
CA ILE A 407 6.34 36.63 25.84
C ILE A 407 6.22 38.10 26.28
N ALA A 408 6.68 38.44 27.49
CA ALA A 408 6.68 39.81 28.00
C ALA A 408 7.56 40.74 27.14
N SER A 409 8.70 40.24 26.64
CA SER A 409 9.57 40.96 25.69
C SER A 409 9.13 40.85 24.22
N LYS A 410 7.96 40.25 23.93
CA LYS A 410 7.42 39.99 22.57
C LYS A 410 8.39 39.25 21.65
N THR A 411 9.36 38.51 22.19
CA THR A 411 10.43 37.89 21.43
C THR A 411 9.98 36.53 20.90
N GLY A 412 9.86 36.39 19.57
CA GLY A 412 9.49 35.14 18.91
C GLY A 412 8.00 34.77 19.02
N VAL A 413 7.16 35.64 19.59
CA VAL A 413 5.70 35.48 19.64
C VAL A 413 5.15 35.51 18.23
N ARG A 414 4.30 34.54 17.86
CA ARG A 414 3.74 34.37 16.50
C ARG A 414 4.80 34.10 15.42
N ALA A 415 6.06 33.86 15.79
CA ALA A 415 7.07 33.41 14.85
C ALA A 415 6.72 32.00 14.37
N ARG A 416 7.19 31.66 13.17
CA ARG A 416 7.00 30.36 12.52
C ARG A 416 8.35 29.74 12.22
N ASP A 417 8.45 28.43 12.42
CA ASP A 417 9.61 27.67 11.97
C ASP A 417 9.47 27.31 10.48
N ASP A 418 10.40 26.50 9.97
CA ASP A 418 10.44 26.12 8.54
C ASP A 418 9.20 25.31 8.09
N MET A 419 8.43 24.75 9.02
CA MET A 419 7.17 24.04 8.74
C MET A 419 5.94 24.96 8.90
N GLY A 420 6.16 26.22 9.27
CA GLY A 420 5.09 27.17 9.57
C GLY A 420 4.57 27.08 11.00
N MET A 421 5.15 26.23 11.86
CA MET A 421 4.61 25.96 13.20
C MET A 421 4.96 27.08 14.18
N THR A 422 3.99 27.42 15.04
CA THR A 422 4.17 28.39 16.12
C THR A 422 4.57 27.73 17.44
N ALA A 423 4.93 28.53 18.46
CA ALA A 423 5.26 28.00 19.78
C ALA A 423 4.08 27.26 20.45
N LEU A 424 2.84 27.71 20.24
CA LEU A 424 1.62 27.03 20.72
C LEU A 424 1.46 25.64 20.08
N MET A 425 1.75 25.50 18.77
CA MET A 425 1.71 24.19 18.10
C MET A 425 2.77 23.24 18.65
N HIS A 426 3.98 23.74 18.93
CA HIS A 426 5.03 22.95 19.61
C HIS A 426 4.61 22.53 21.02
N ALA A 427 3.99 23.43 21.79
CA ALA A 427 3.45 23.10 23.11
C ALA A 427 2.32 22.05 23.02
N ALA A 428 1.49 22.14 21.98
CA ALA A 428 0.39 21.22 21.75
C ALA A 428 0.88 19.77 21.53
N ARG A 429 1.91 19.60 20.69
CA ARG A 429 2.55 18.29 20.41
C ARG A 429 3.19 17.65 21.64
N THR A 430 3.75 18.45 22.55
CA THR A 430 4.44 17.97 23.77
C THR A 430 3.57 17.98 25.03
N GLN A 431 2.28 18.33 24.93
CA GLN A 431 1.36 18.46 26.07
C GLN A 431 1.83 19.48 27.13
N SER A 432 2.52 20.54 26.71
CA SER A 432 3.02 21.61 27.57
C SER A 432 1.90 22.61 27.92
N ILE A 433 0.95 22.17 28.75
CA ILE A 433 -0.28 22.90 29.09
C ILE A 433 0.01 24.29 29.68
N ASP A 434 1.00 24.41 30.55
CA ASP A 434 1.28 25.68 31.22
C ASP A 434 1.79 26.73 30.26
N VAL A 435 2.66 26.34 29.32
CA VAL A 435 3.10 27.25 28.24
C VAL A 435 1.97 27.52 27.26
N ALA A 436 1.13 26.53 26.91
CA ALA A 436 -0.03 26.75 26.07
C ALA A 436 -1.00 27.79 26.66
N ARG A 437 -1.22 27.78 27.98
CA ARG A 437 -2.03 28.81 28.68
C ARG A 437 -1.52 30.23 28.51
N LEU A 438 -0.20 30.40 28.39
CA LEU A 438 0.40 31.72 28.16
C LEU A 438 0.28 32.16 26.70
N LEU A 439 0.22 31.21 25.77
CA LEU A 439 0.27 31.48 24.32
C LEU A 439 -1.11 31.50 23.64
N ILE A 440 -2.15 30.92 24.24
CA ILE A 440 -3.45 30.73 23.56
C ILE A 440 -4.03 32.04 23.02
N ASN A 441 -4.07 33.10 23.84
CA ASN A 441 -4.63 34.39 23.43
C ASN A 441 -3.75 35.14 22.40
N LEU A 442 -2.55 34.64 22.12
CA LEU A 442 -1.59 35.25 21.20
C LEU A 442 -1.51 34.51 19.87
N GLU A 443 -1.70 33.19 19.88
CA GLU A 443 -1.44 32.31 18.73
C GLU A 443 -2.63 31.42 18.32
N GLN A 444 -3.78 31.47 19.03
CA GLN A 444 -4.96 30.70 18.64
C GLN A 444 -5.37 30.95 17.19
N GLY A 445 -5.80 29.88 16.51
CA GLY A 445 -6.27 29.92 15.13
C GLY A 445 -5.18 30.17 14.09
N MET A 446 -3.92 30.34 14.51
CA MET A 446 -2.80 30.31 13.57
C MET A 446 -2.63 28.92 12.99
N GLN A 447 -2.18 28.87 11.75
CA GLN A 447 -1.99 27.64 10.99
C GLN A 447 -0.56 27.50 10.49
N ASP A 448 -0.10 26.26 10.38
CA ASP A 448 1.16 25.90 9.72
C ASP A 448 1.03 25.91 8.19
N HIS A 449 2.10 25.53 7.46
CA HIS A 449 2.09 25.54 5.99
C HIS A 449 1.06 24.56 5.37
N THR A 450 0.56 23.60 6.16
CA THR A 450 -0.48 22.66 5.75
C THR A 450 -1.86 23.03 6.26
N GLY A 451 -2.02 24.22 6.88
CA GLY A 451 -3.29 24.68 7.43
C GLY A 451 -3.62 24.14 8.83
N LYS A 452 -2.72 23.41 9.50
CA LYS A 452 -3.04 22.78 10.79
C LYS A 452 -2.90 23.76 11.94
N THR A 453 -3.87 23.73 12.85
CA THR A 453 -3.87 24.50 14.11
C THR A 453 -3.21 23.70 15.25
N ALA A 454 -3.05 24.33 16.42
CA ALA A 454 -2.51 23.66 17.59
C ALA A 454 -3.41 22.50 18.07
N LEU A 455 -4.74 22.65 17.99
CA LEU A 455 -5.72 21.61 18.29
C LEU A 455 -5.57 20.41 17.36
N ILE A 456 -5.37 20.64 16.05
CA ILE A 456 -5.13 19.56 15.08
C ILE A 456 -3.82 18.82 15.41
N HIS A 457 -2.74 19.53 15.74
CA HIS A 457 -1.49 18.89 16.18
C HIS A 457 -1.66 18.09 17.48
N ALA A 458 -2.42 18.59 18.46
CA ALA A 458 -2.74 17.86 19.68
C ALA A 458 -3.58 16.59 19.41
N ALA A 459 -4.50 16.67 18.44
CA ALA A 459 -5.31 15.53 18.01
C ALA A 459 -4.47 14.45 17.31
N ILE A 460 -3.57 14.83 16.40
CA ILE A 460 -2.64 13.91 15.72
C ILE A 460 -1.79 13.13 16.74
N ASP A 461 -1.29 13.82 17.78
CA ASP A 461 -0.43 13.22 18.81
C ASP A 461 -1.22 12.61 19.99
N GLY A 462 -2.55 12.60 19.95
CA GLY A 462 -3.40 11.97 20.97
C GLY A 462 -3.36 12.64 22.35
N ARG A 463 -3.03 13.93 22.42
CA ARG A 463 -2.83 14.68 23.67
C ARG A 463 -4.16 15.08 24.31
N LEU A 464 -4.83 14.12 24.95
CA LEU A 464 -6.18 14.27 25.51
C LEU A 464 -6.38 15.55 26.33
N THR A 465 -5.49 15.85 27.28
CA THR A 465 -5.62 17.04 28.14
C THR A 465 -5.44 18.34 27.35
N MET A 466 -4.56 18.33 26.34
CA MET A 466 -4.34 19.49 25.48
C MET A 466 -5.52 19.71 24.54
N VAL A 467 -6.08 18.64 23.97
CA VAL A 467 -7.29 18.71 23.14
C VAL A 467 -8.45 19.34 23.93
N LYS A 468 -8.71 18.88 25.16
CA LYS A 468 -9.73 19.50 26.04
C LYS A 468 -9.48 20.99 26.25
N TYR A 469 -8.23 21.38 26.42
CA TYR A 469 -7.88 22.77 26.69
C TYR A 469 -8.03 23.66 25.45
N LEU A 470 -7.65 23.18 24.27
CA LEU A 470 -7.67 23.95 23.02
C LEU A 470 -9.03 23.96 22.32
N LEU A 471 -9.92 23.00 22.64
CA LEU A 471 -11.20 22.80 21.97
C LEU A 471 -12.04 24.08 21.88
N ASP A 472 -12.24 24.79 22.99
CA ASP A 472 -13.09 26.00 23.00
C ASP A 472 -12.52 27.17 22.17
N TYR A 473 -11.23 27.12 21.82
CA TYR A 473 -10.54 28.18 21.07
C TYR A 473 -10.41 27.87 19.58
N GLU A 474 -10.27 26.59 19.21
CA GLU A 474 -9.91 26.18 17.85
C GLU A 474 -10.85 25.14 17.22
N LYS A 475 -11.96 24.78 17.87
CA LYS A 475 -12.94 23.84 17.31
C LYS A 475 -13.45 24.27 15.94
N LYS A 476 -13.74 23.28 15.09
CA LYS A 476 -14.26 23.44 13.72
C LYS A 476 -13.32 24.11 12.73
N LEU A 477 -12.13 24.54 13.16
CA LEU A 477 -11.08 24.97 12.23
C LEU A 477 -10.55 23.77 11.44
N ARG A 478 -10.15 24.05 10.20
CA ARG A 478 -9.81 23.03 9.21
C ARG A 478 -8.47 23.32 8.56
N ASP A 479 -7.78 22.25 8.16
CA ASP A 479 -6.57 22.37 7.36
C ASP A 479 -6.87 22.63 5.88
N ILE A 480 -5.83 22.71 5.03
CA ILE A 480 -6.00 22.98 3.58
C ILE A 480 -6.82 21.91 2.84
N ARG A 481 -6.95 20.71 3.42
CA ARG A 481 -7.76 19.60 2.88
C ARG A 481 -9.15 19.58 3.50
N GLY A 482 -9.52 20.59 4.29
CA GLY A 482 -10.79 20.62 5.00
C GLY A 482 -10.83 19.70 6.23
N MET A 483 -9.71 19.12 6.65
CA MET A 483 -9.67 18.13 7.74
C MET A 483 -9.78 18.80 9.10
N THR A 484 -10.61 18.25 9.99
CA THR A 484 -10.80 18.70 11.38
C THR A 484 -9.92 17.92 12.37
N ALA A 485 -9.88 18.38 13.62
CA ALA A 485 -9.17 17.67 14.69
C ALA A 485 -9.82 16.29 14.97
N LEU A 486 -11.14 16.18 14.87
CA LEU A 486 -11.87 14.91 14.99
C LEU A 486 -11.45 13.91 13.90
N MET A 487 -11.36 14.33 12.64
CA MET A 487 -10.95 13.44 11.55
C MET A 487 -9.52 12.92 11.75
N TYR A 488 -8.59 13.79 12.14
CA TYR A 488 -7.22 13.38 12.47
C TYR A 488 -7.18 12.42 13.68
N THR A 489 -7.97 12.69 14.71
CA THR A 489 -8.11 11.80 15.88
C THR A 489 -8.55 10.39 15.46
N VAL A 490 -9.49 10.30 14.51
CA VAL A 490 -9.96 9.02 13.97
C VAL A 490 -8.88 8.31 13.16
N ILE A 491 -8.24 9.00 12.22
CA ILE A 491 -7.18 8.43 11.35
C ILE A 491 -6.02 7.88 12.19
N TYR A 492 -5.62 8.59 13.24
CA TYR A 492 -4.54 8.14 14.14
C TYR A 492 -5.02 7.22 15.28
N GLY A 493 -6.29 6.81 15.28
CA GLY A 493 -6.82 5.79 16.20
C GLY A 493 -6.96 6.23 17.66
N HIS A 494 -6.98 7.53 17.96
CA HIS A 494 -7.03 8.08 19.32
C HIS A 494 -8.44 8.04 19.92
N LYS A 495 -8.97 6.82 20.11
CA LYS A 495 -10.35 6.56 20.56
C LYS A 495 -10.79 7.34 21.80
N LYS A 496 -9.89 7.58 22.77
CA LYS A 496 -10.21 8.34 24.01
C LYS A 496 -10.46 9.83 23.77
N VAL A 497 -9.96 10.38 22.66
CA VAL A 497 -10.11 11.79 22.29
C VAL A 497 -11.40 12.01 21.50
N VAL A 498 -11.89 11.00 20.77
CA VAL A 498 -13.11 11.08 19.95
C VAL A 498 -14.33 11.64 20.72
N PRO A 499 -14.68 11.15 21.93
CA PRO A 499 -15.85 11.68 22.66
C PRO A 499 -15.72 13.15 23.07
N ILE A 500 -14.50 13.69 23.13
CA ILE A 500 -14.25 15.10 23.51
C ILE A 500 -14.54 16.02 22.31
N LEU A 501 -14.18 15.59 21.11
CA LEU A 501 -14.32 16.38 19.89
C LEU A 501 -15.67 16.16 19.19
N LYS A 502 -16.31 14.99 19.40
CA LYS A 502 -17.53 14.56 18.70
C LYS A 502 -18.63 15.61 18.73
N ASP A 503 -18.96 16.14 19.91
CA ASP A 503 -20.14 17.02 20.07
C ASP A 503 -19.98 18.36 19.33
N ASP A 504 -18.74 18.82 19.14
CA ASP A 504 -18.44 20.07 18.45
C ASP A 504 -18.12 19.91 16.96
N GLU A 505 -17.54 18.77 16.54
CA GLU A 505 -16.99 18.59 15.19
C GLU A 505 -17.66 17.48 14.36
N CYS A 506 -18.63 16.74 14.90
CA CYS A 506 -19.35 15.74 14.09
C CYS A 506 -20.06 16.36 12.89
N ARG A 507 -20.28 15.55 11.85
CA ARG A 507 -20.92 15.90 10.57
C ARG A 507 -20.16 16.91 9.71
N LEU A 508 -19.04 17.46 10.19
CA LEU A 508 -18.14 18.23 9.36
C LEU A 508 -17.51 17.30 8.30
N GLN A 509 -17.36 17.82 7.09
CA GLN A 509 -16.84 17.10 5.93
C GLN A 509 -15.56 17.75 5.42
N ASP A 510 -14.59 16.94 4.99
CA ASP A 510 -13.36 17.43 4.37
C ASP A 510 -13.60 17.89 2.92
N SER A 511 -12.54 18.23 2.18
CA SER A 511 -12.65 18.71 0.80
C SER A 511 -13.19 17.66 -0.18
N LYS A 512 -13.18 16.37 0.18
CA LYS A 512 -13.79 15.27 -0.59
C LYS A 512 -15.23 14.97 -0.14
N GLY A 513 -15.76 15.72 0.82
CA GLY A 513 -17.04 15.45 1.43
C GLY A 513 -16.98 14.34 2.50
N GLN A 514 -15.81 13.86 2.91
CA GLN A 514 -15.75 12.72 3.84
C GLN A 514 -15.91 13.16 5.30
N THR A 515 -16.69 12.42 6.09
CA THR A 515 -16.85 12.65 7.54
C THR A 515 -15.84 11.83 8.36
N ALA A 516 -15.75 12.12 9.67
CA ALA A 516 -14.92 11.33 10.58
C ALA A 516 -15.34 9.85 10.64
N LEU A 517 -16.64 9.53 10.54
CA LEU A 517 -17.12 8.15 10.45
C LEU A 517 -16.68 7.45 9.16
N MET A 518 -16.63 8.14 8.01
CA MET A 518 -16.11 7.56 6.77
C MET A 518 -14.63 7.21 6.90
N HIS A 519 -13.82 8.09 7.52
CA HIS A 519 -12.43 7.79 7.87
C HIS A 519 -12.32 6.62 8.87
N ALA A 520 -13.28 6.46 9.80
CA ALA A 520 -13.32 5.32 10.72
C ALA A 520 -13.66 4.00 9.99
N ALA A 521 -14.60 4.07 9.04
CA ALA A 521 -14.98 2.97 8.18
C ALA A 521 -13.82 2.53 7.29
N ASP A 522 -13.11 3.48 6.66
CA ASP A 522 -11.94 3.23 5.81
C ASP A 522 -10.77 2.55 6.55
N ASN A 523 -10.70 2.67 7.89
CA ASN A 523 -9.64 2.09 8.73
C ASN A 523 -10.11 0.87 9.56
N ASN A 524 -11.30 0.33 9.27
CA ASN A 524 -11.95 -0.74 10.05
C ASN A 524 -12.03 -0.47 11.58
N ASN A 525 -12.11 0.80 11.99
CA ASN A 525 -12.04 1.17 13.42
C ASN A 525 -13.42 1.05 14.10
N CYS A 526 -13.85 -0.20 14.30
CA CYS A 526 -15.14 -0.57 14.92
C CYS A 526 -15.39 0.12 16.27
N GLY A 527 -14.33 0.34 17.06
CA GLY A 527 -14.41 1.03 18.34
C GLY A 527 -14.82 2.50 18.24
N ILE A 528 -14.44 3.18 17.15
CA ILE A 528 -14.83 4.57 16.86
C ILE A 528 -16.16 4.61 16.11
N ILE A 529 -16.44 3.65 15.23
CA ILE A 529 -17.73 3.52 14.52
C ILE A 529 -18.88 3.51 15.53
N ASN A 530 -18.78 2.71 16.59
CA ASN A 530 -19.81 2.67 17.66
C ASN A 530 -20.03 4.01 18.37
N ILE A 531 -19.07 4.94 18.31
CA ILE A 531 -19.18 6.26 18.91
C ILE A 531 -19.83 7.25 17.94
N LEU A 532 -19.51 7.19 16.65
CA LEU A 532 -19.89 8.20 15.65
C LEU A 532 -21.12 7.83 14.80
N ALA A 533 -21.42 6.54 14.63
CA ALA A 533 -22.40 6.05 13.66
C ALA A 533 -23.78 6.70 13.79
N GLN A 534 -24.30 6.82 15.02
CA GLN A 534 -25.62 7.41 15.29
C GLN A 534 -25.80 8.84 14.72
N GLN A 535 -24.72 9.60 14.56
CA GLN A 535 -24.79 10.97 14.07
C GLN A 535 -24.37 11.12 12.60
N GLU A 536 -23.55 10.21 12.06
CA GLU A 536 -22.92 10.39 10.75
C GLU A 536 -23.24 9.30 9.73
N ALA A 537 -23.86 8.17 10.09
CA ALA A 537 -23.98 6.99 9.22
C ALA A 537 -24.55 7.28 7.82
N MET A 538 -25.57 8.13 7.73
CA MET A 538 -26.29 8.45 6.49
C MET A 538 -25.72 9.65 5.71
N ILE A 539 -24.64 10.27 6.20
CA ILE A 539 -24.02 11.40 5.49
C ILE A 539 -23.29 10.83 4.27
N LYS A 540 -23.33 11.58 3.15
CA LYS A 540 -22.73 11.18 1.88
C LYS A 540 -21.55 12.06 1.52
N ASP A 541 -20.50 11.46 0.99
CA ASP A 541 -19.34 12.16 0.43
C ASP A 541 -19.68 12.84 -0.92
N ALA A 542 -18.69 13.47 -1.55
CA ALA A 542 -18.87 14.12 -2.86
C ALA A 542 -19.23 13.12 -3.99
N ASN A 543 -18.98 11.83 -3.81
CA ASN A 543 -19.34 10.76 -4.75
C ASN A 543 -20.70 10.12 -4.42
N GLY A 544 -21.36 10.54 -3.34
CA GLY A 544 -22.64 9.97 -2.90
C GLY A 544 -22.53 8.75 -2.00
N HIS A 545 -21.34 8.38 -1.53
CA HIS A 545 -21.09 7.21 -0.68
C HIS A 545 -21.26 7.53 0.82
N THR A 546 -21.89 6.62 1.55
CA THR A 546 -21.99 6.63 3.02
C THR A 546 -20.79 5.92 3.66
N ALA A 547 -20.64 6.03 4.98
CA ALA A 547 -19.61 5.29 5.70
C ALA A 547 -19.72 3.76 5.53
N PHE A 548 -20.94 3.23 5.39
CA PHE A 548 -21.17 1.82 5.09
C PHE A 548 -20.58 1.44 3.73
N MET A 549 -20.81 2.26 2.70
CA MET A 549 -20.23 2.05 1.36
C MET A 549 -18.70 2.12 1.38
N HIS A 550 -18.11 3.02 2.17
CA HIS A 550 -16.66 3.02 2.41
C HIS A 550 -16.18 1.69 3.00
N ALA A 551 -16.85 1.16 4.03
CA ALA A 551 -16.50 -0.13 4.60
C ALA A 551 -16.64 -1.28 3.59
N LEU A 552 -17.65 -1.26 2.71
CA LEU A 552 -17.83 -2.24 1.65
C LEU A 552 -16.72 -2.18 0.60
N VAL A 553 -16.41 -0.98 0.08
CA VAL A 553 -15.35 -0.78 -0.93
C VAL A 553 -13.99 -1.21 -0.41
N ARG A 554 -13.73 -1.04 0.90
CA ARG A 554 -12.51 -1.48 1.57
C ARG A 554 -12.52 -2.95 2.00
N GLY A 555 -13.63 -3.67 1.84
CA GLY A 555 -13.79 -5.05 2.30
C GLY A 555 -13.78 -5.21 3.82
N HIS A 556 -14.02 -4.14 4.56
CA HIS A 556 -14.01 -4.12 6.03
C HIS A 556 -15.32 -4.66 6.59
N LYS A 557 -15.40 -5.98 6.66
CA LYS A 557 -16.62 -6.72 7.03
C LYS A 557 -17.19 -6.32 8.39
N GLU A 558 -16.35 -6.17 9.42
CA GLU A 558 -16.81 -5.81 10.76
C GLU A 558 -17.40 -4.40 10.79
N ALA A 559 -16.68 -3.43 10.21
CA ALA A 559 -17.18 -2.06 10.04
C ALA A 559 -18.49 -2.02 9.25
N ALA A 560 -18.55 -2.73 8.13
CA ALA A 560 -19.75 -2.82 7.30
C ALA A 560 -20.92 -3.42 8.09
N THR A 561 -20.69 -4.48 8.85
CA THR A 561 -21.71 -5.11 9.72
C THR A 561 -22.25 -4.13 10.76
N LEU A 562 -21.37 -3.35 11.41
CA LEU A 562 -21.78 -2.35 12.41
C LEU A 562 -22.53 -1.17 11.78
N LEU A 563 -22.21 -0.80 10.55
CA LEU A 563 -22.81 0.33 9.85
C LEU A 563 -24.12 -0.03 9.14
N LEU A 564 -24.27 -1.30 8.74
CA LEU A 564 -25.44 -1.80 8.04
C LEU A 564 -26.75 -1.55 8.80
N GLN A 565 -26.73 -1.65 10.13
CA GLN A 565 -27.92 -1.38 10.95
C GLN A 565 -28.46 0.06 10.82
N TYR A 566 -27.63 1.00 10.36
CA TYR A 566 -28.01 2.40 10.17
C TYR A 566 -28.43 2.68 8.73
N ASP A 567 -27.74 2.08 7.75
CA ASP A 567 -27.98 2.32 6.32
C ASP A 567 -29.14 1.46 5.77
N ASP A 568 -29.36 0.27 6.34
CA ASP A 568 -30.43 -0.64 5.93
C ASP A 568 -30.90 -1.54 7.10
N PRO A 569 -31.70 -1.00 8.05
CA PRO A 569 -32.18 -1.75 9.22
C PRO A 569 -33.08 -2.93 8.81
N VAL A 570 -33.07 -4.02 9.59
CA VAL A 570 -34.08 -5.08 9.43
C VAL A 570 -35.47 -4.50 9.69
N ASP A 571 -36.47 -4.91 8.90
CA ASP A 571 -37.85 -4.49 9.12
C ASP A 571 -38.51 -5.31 10.24
N ASP A 572 -39.77 -5.00 10.56
CA ASP A 572 -40.51 -5.59 11.70
C ASP A 572 -40.69 -7.12 11.62
N ILE A 573 -40.50 -7.71 10.44
CA ILE A 573 -40.56 -9.16 10.21
C ILE A 573 -39.18 -9.82 10.08
N GLY A 574 -38.11 -9.02 10.22
CA GLY A 574 -36.74 -9.47 10.16
C GLY A 574 -36.20 -9.67 8.75
N ARG A 575 -36.79 -9.06 7.70
CA ARG A 575 -36.19 -9.09 6.37
C ARG A 575 -34.90 -8.27 6.36
N THR A 576 -33.88 -8.84 5.75
CA THR A 576 -32.57 -8.21 5.59
C THR A 576 -32.49 -7.36 4.32
N ALA A 577 -31.47 -6.51 4.24
CA ALA A 577 -31.12 -5.78 3.02
C ALA A 577 -30.95 -6.71 1.81
N LEU A 578 -30.29 -7.85 2.00
CA LEU A 578 -30.07 -8.86 0.97
C LEU A 578 -31.39 -9.44 0.47
N MET A 579 -32.35 -9.71 1.37
CA MET A 579 -33.67 -10.22 0.99
C MET A 579 -34.44 -9.18 0.17
N ARG A 580 -34.46 -7.92 0.59
CA ARG A 580 -35.10 -6.83 -0.16
C ARG A 580 -34.45 -6.62 -1.53
N ALA A 581 -33.12 -6.62 -1.59
CA ALA A 581 -32.38 -6.51 -2.85
C ALA A 581 -32.65 -7.68 -3.80
N ALA A 582 -32.76 -8.90 -3.26
CA ALA A 582 -33.11 -10.09 -4.03
C ALA A 582 -34.55 -10.05 -4.57
N ASP A 583 -35.51 -9.62 -3.73
CA ASP A 583 -36.91 -9.43 -4.10
C ASP A 583 -37.05 -8.38 -5.23
N GLU A 584 -36.26 -7.30 -5.19
CA GLU A 584 -36.25 -6.21 -6.19
C GLU A 584 -35.32 -6.46 -7.40
N ASN A 585 -34.61 -7.58 -7.44
CA ASN A 585 -33.56 -7.89 -8.43
C ASN A 585 -32.47 -6.79 -8.53
N ARG A 586 -32.08 -6.17 -7.40
CA ARG A 586 -31.00 -5.17 -7.33
C ARG A 586 -29.63 -5.84 -7.34
N VAL A 587 -29.25 -6.35 -8.51
CA VAL A 587 -28.00 -7.13 -8.74
C VAL A 587 -26.72 -6.37 -8.41
N ASP A 588 -26.77 -5.04 -8.43
CA ASP A 588 -25.67 -4.14 -8.11
C ASP A 588 -25.28 -4.19 -6.63
N VAL A 589 -26.26 -4.35 -5.73
CA VAL A 589 -26.01 -4.36 -4.27
C VAL A 589 -25.85 -5.77 -3.69
N ILE A 590 -26.41 -6.80 -4.33
CA ILE A 590 -26.41 -8.19 -3.84
C ILE A 590 -25.00 -8.71 -3.52
N PRO A 591 -23.98 -8.58 -4.40
CA PRO A 591 -22.62 -9.05 -4.12
C PRO A 591 -22.01 -8.48 -2.84
N PHE A 592 -22.35 -7.24 -2.50
CA PHE A 592 -21.85 -6.56 -1.30
C PHE A 592 -22.57 -7.03 -0.02
N LEU A 593 -23.84 -7.45 -0.14
CA LEU A 593 -24.66 -7.88 0.99
C LEU A 593 -24.52 -9.37 1.31
N ILE A 594 -24.21 -10.22 0.31
CA ILE A 594 -23.94 -11.66 0.50
C ILE A 594 -22.96 -11.97 1.64
N PRO A 595 -21.74 -11.38 1.71
CA PRO A 595 -20.78 -11.73 2.76
C PRO A 595 -21.25 -11.33 4.17
N LEU A 596 -22.24 -10.45 4.27
CA LEU A 596 -22.79 -9.93 5.52
C LEU A 596 -24.03 -10.69 5.98
N GLN A 597 -24.92 -11.05 5.05
CA GLN A 597 -26.29 -11.48 5.38
C GLN A 597 -26.67 -12.85 4.82
N LYS A 598 -25.76 -13.56 4.12
CA LYS A 598 -26.08 -14.89 3.57
C LYS A 598 -26.58 -15.84 4.65
N GLY A 599 -27.64 -16.57 4.32
CA GLY A 599 -28.23 -17.60 5.18
C GLY A 599 -28.96 -17.08 6.41
N LEU A 600 -29.08 -15.75 6.57
CA LEU A 600 -30.04 -15.18 7.52
C LEU A 600 -31.47 -15.46 7.04
N ARG A 601 -32.39 -15.54 7.99
CA ARG A 601 -33.78 -15.92 7.76
C ARG A 601 -34.72 -14.92 8.43
N THR A 602 -35.89 -14.70 7.82
CA THR A 602 -36.96 -13.90 8.45
C THR A 602 -37.35 -14.51 9.79
N GLN A 603 -37.70 -13.64 10.74
CA GLN A 603 -37.99 -14.06 12.12
C GLN A 603 -39.49 -14.25 12.36
N GLU A 604 -40.30 -13.46 11.68
CA GLU A 604 -41.75 -13.49 11.78
C GLU A 604 -42.39 -13.97 10.47
N GLU A 605 -43.68 -14.23 10.54
CA GLU A 605 -44.48 -14.73 9.41
C GLU A 605 -44.75 -13.65 8.38
N GLU A 606 -44.44 -13.98 7.12
CA GLU A 606 -44.59 -13.12 5.96
C GLU A 606 -45.73 -13.62 5.09
N ALA A 607 -46.73 -12.76 4.83
CA ALA A 607 -47.82 -13.06 3.92
C ALA A 607 -47.37 -12.83 2.47
N LEU A 608 -47.28 -13.90 1.68
CA LEU A 608 -46.90 -13.87 0.27
C LEU A 608 -48.04 -14.43 -0.58
N THR A 609 -48.74 -13.53 -1.29
CA THR A 609 -49.92 -13.81 -2.12
C THR A 609 -50.95 -14.74 -1.47
N SER A 610 -50.77 -16.06 -1.58
CA SER A 610 -51.72 -17.10 -1.16
C SER A 610 -51.23 -18.02 -0.04
N TYR A 611 -50.02 -17.82 0.47
CA TYR A 611 -49.44 -18.62 1.55
C TYR A 611 -48.60 -17.76 2.50
N PHE A 612 -48.33 -18.32 3.66
CA PHE A 612 -47.47 -17.69 4.67
C PHE A 612 -46.12 -18.39 4.72
N VAL A 613 -45.06 -17.60 4.79
CA VAL A 613 -43.68 -18.10 4.86
C VAL A 613 -43.01 -17.55 6.10
N THR A 614 -42.38 -18.42 6.88
CA THR A 614 -41.50 -18.04 7.99
C THR A 614 -40.11 -18.62 7.74
N GLY A 615 -39.07 -17.90 8.12
CA GLY A 615 -37.70 -18.37 7.94
C GLY A 615 -37.20 -18.28 6.49
N ARG A 616 -37.73 -17.34 5.69
CA ARG A 616 -37.37 -17.13 4.28
C ARG A 616 -35.93 -16.60 4.16
N THR A 617 -35.17 -17.09 3.17
CA THR A 617 -33.86 -16.55 2.77
C THR A 617 -33.95 -15.61 1.56
N ALA A 618 -32.86 -14.94 1.19
CA ALA A 618 -32.82 -14.08 0.00
C ALA A 618 -32.94 -14.87 -1.32
N LEU A 619 -32.47 -16.11 -1.37
CA LEU A 619 -32.62 -16.99 -2.54
C LEU A 619 -34.08 -17.45 -2.73
N MET A 620 -34.78 -17.80 -1.64
CA MET A 620 -36.23 -18.05 -1.68
C MET A 620 -36.96 -16.78 -2.10
N GLY A 621 -36.52 -15.66 -1.52
CA GLY A 621 -36.60 -14.29 -2.00
C GLY A 621 -36.80 -14.11 -3.51
N ALA A 622 -35.64 -14.16 -4.17
CA ALA A 622 -35.49 -14.02 -5.61
C ALA A 622 -36.31 -15.04 -6.40
N THR A 623 -36.48 -16.27 -5.89
CA THR A 623 -37.23 -17.32 -6.60
C THR A 623 -38.72 -16.99 -6.67
N LEU A 624 -39.30 -16.51 -5.57
CA LEU A 624 -40.71 -16.14 -5.48
C LEU A 624 -41.06 -14.96 -6.38
N TYR A 625 -40.16 -13.99 -6.52
CA TYR A 625 -40.34 -12.81 -7.37
C TYR A 625 -39.76 -12.98 -8.78
N ASN A 626 -39.27 -14.17 -9.13
CA ASN A 626 -38.66 -14.47 -10.43
C ASN A 626 -37.48 -13.54 -10.80
N SER A 627 -36.68 -13.16 -9.80
CA SER A 627 -35.47 -12.36 -9.93
C SER A 627 -34.29 -13.23 -10.36
N ILE A 628 -34.29 -13.69 -11.62
CA ILE A 628 -33.34 -14.69 -12.14
C ILE A 628 -31.87 -14.31 -11.90
N ASP A 629 -31.48 -13.06 -12.13
CA ASP A 629 -30.09 -12.63 -11.94
C ASP A 629 -29.67 -12.70 -10.46
N ALA A 630 -30.56 -12.29 -9.55
CA ALA A 630 -30.35 -12.47 -8.12
C ALA A 630 -30.21 -13.97 -7.74
N ILE A 631 -31.01 -14.87 -8.34
CA ILE A 631 -30.89 -16.33 -8.13
C ILE A 631 -29.49 -16.80 -8.53
N ARG A 632 -28.97 -16.37 -9.69
CA ARG A 632 -27.63 -16.74 -10.17
C ARG A 632 -26.53 -16.29 -9.22
N LEU A 633 -26.68 -15.12 -8.60
CA LEU A 633 -25.72 -14.61 -7.61
C LEU A 633 -25.83 -15.32 -6.25
N LEU A 634 -27.02 -15.78 -5.87
CA LEU A 634 -27.30 -16.29 -4.53
C LEU A 634 -27.22 -17.82 -4.39
N VAL A 635 -27.41 -18.57 -5.49
CA VAL A 635 -27.53 -20.04 -5.46
C VAL A 635 -26.33 -20.73 -4.81
N GLU A 636 -25.12 -20.28 -5.10
CA GLU A 636 -23.89 -20.86 -4.52
C GLU A 636 -23.74 -20.56 -3.01
N HIS A 637 -24.55 -19.65 -2.46
CA HIS A 637 -24.41 -19.17 -1.09
C HIS A 637 -25.55 -19.62 -0.17
N GLU A 638 -26.76 -19.78 -0.70
CA GLU A 638 -27.97 -20.07 0.09
C GLU A 638 -28.72 -21.34 -0.34
N ALA A 639 -28.26 -22.05 -1.38
CA ALA A 639 -28.90 -23.31 -1.75
C ALA A 639 -28.89 -24.32 -0.59
N ARG A 640 -29.94 -25.15 -0.57
CA ARG A 640 -30.20 -26.20 0.44
C ARG A 640 -30.63 -25.67 1.82
N ILE A 641 -30.68 -24.35 2.01
CA ILE A 641 -31.29 -23.79 3.22
C ILE A 641 -32.81 -23.99 3.12
N GLN A 642 -33.42 -24.42 4.23
CA GLN A 642 -34.85 -24.62 4.34
C GLN A 642 -35.48 -23.54 5.21
N ASP A 643 -36.69 -23.13 4.82
CA ASP A 643 -37.57 -22.30 5.64
C ASP A 643 -38.11 -23.10 6.85
N SER A 644 -38.96 -22.49 7.67
CA SER A 644 -39.51 -23.16 8.85
C SER A 644 -40.42 -24.36 8.54
N ASN A 645 -40.97 -24.43 7.32
CA ASN A 645 -41.82 -25.54 6.84
C ASN A 645 -41.03 -26.58 6.03
N GLY A 646 -39.70 -26.43 5.93
CA GLY A 646 -38.84 -27.32 5.16
C GLY A 646 -38.77 -27.00 3.66
N TYR A 647 -39.34 -25.89 3.20
CA TYR A 647 -39.29 -25.52 1.79
C TYR A 647 -37.91 -24.98 1.41
N THR A 648 -37.39 -25.42 0.26
CA THR A 648 -36.19 -24.87 -0.37
C THR A 648 -36.55 -23.91 -1.51
N ALA A 649 -35.57 -23.18 -2.05
CA ALA A 649 -35.80 -22.32 -3.20
C ALA A 649 -36.35 -23.10 -4.42
N LEU A 650 -35.83 -24.29 -4.70
CA LEU A 650 -36.30 -25.17 -5.78
C LEU A 650 -37.77 -25.57 -5.61
N MET A 651 -38.23 -25.77 -4.37
CA MET A 651 -39.65 -26.07 -4.09
C MET A 651 -40.54 -24.87 -4.41
N PHE A 652 -40.11 -23.65 -4.04
CA PHE A 652 -40.79 -22.43 -4.46
C PHE A 652 -40.77 -22.23 -5.98
N ALA A 653 -39.68 -22.58 -6.68
CA ALA A 653 -39.61 -22.54 -8.15
C ALA A 653 -40.63 -23.49 -8.79
N ALA A 654 -40.78 -24.70 -8.23
CA ALA A 654 -41.78 -25.67 -8.68
C ALA A 654 -43.22 -25.18 -8.50
N GLN A 655 -43.54 -24.60 -7.34
CA GLN A 655 -44.87 -24.04 -7.05
C GLN A 655 -45.22 -22.83 -7.93
N THR A 656 -44.23 -22.00 -8.24
CA THR A 656 -44.42 -20.80 -9.07
C THR A 656 -44.31 -21.05 -10.57
N ALA A 657 -44.15 -22.31 -10.98
CA ALA A 657 -43.95 -22.71 -12.38
C ALA A 657 -42.75 -22.00 -13.04
N ASN A 658 -41.70 -21.68 -12.27
CA ASN A 658 -40.53 -20.97 -12.76
C ASN A 658 -39.49 -21.92 -13.35
N TYR A 659 -39.56 -22.11 -14.67
CA TYR A 659 -38.69 -23.03 -15.41
C TYR A 659 -37.20 -22.67 -15.29
N GLU A 660 -36.83 -21.40 -15.48
CA GLU A 660 -35.42 -20.98 -15.47
C GLU A 660 -34.81 -21.04 -14.06
N ALA A 661 -35.54 -20.59 -13.03
CA ALA A 661 -35.09 -20.77 -11.65
C ALA A 661 -34.92 -22.25 -11.31
N THR A 662 -35.85 -23.10 -11.77
CA THR A 662 -35.75 -24.56 -11.60
C THR A 662 -34.47 -25.09 -12.23
N GLN A 663 -34.15 -24.72 -13.47
CA GLN A 663 -32.91 -25.15 -14.14
C GLN A 663 -31.66 -24.79 -13.34
N ILE A 664 -31.61 -23.58 -12.77
CA ILE A 664 -30.46 -23.10 -11.99
C ILE A 664 -30.35 -23.84 -10.65
N LEU A 665 -31.47 -24.08 -9.97
CA LEU A 665 -31.52 -24.61 -8.61
C LEU A 665 -31.44 -26.15 -8.55
N LEU A 666 -31.90 -26.83 -9.60
CA LEU A 666 -32.01 -28.29 -9.65
C LEU A 666 -30.70 -29.03 -9.32
N PRO A 667 -29.51 -28.62 -9.82
CA PRO A 667 -28.25 -29.27 -9.47
C PRO A 667 -27.90 -29.19 -7.98
N TYR A 668 -28.41 -28.18 -7.27
CA TYR A 668 -28.03 -27.89 -5.89
C TYR A 668 -28.98 -28.54 -4.87
N GLU A 669 -30.27 -28.60 -5.18
CA GLU A 669 -31.33 -28.93 -4.21
C GLU A 669 -32.13 -30.20 -4.56
N LYS A 670 -31.74 -30.94 -5.61
CA LYS A 670 -32.43 -32.18 -5.99
C LYS A 670 -32.53 -33.16 -4.81
N GLY A 671 -33.73 -33.71 -4.63
CA GLY A 671 -34.00 -34.75 -3.63
C GLY A 671 -34.18 -34.27 -2.19
N ILE A 672 -34.07 -32.97 -1.90
CA ILE A 672 -34.42 -32.42 -0.58
C ILE A 672 -35.94 -32.48 -0.40
N VAL A 673 -36.39 -32.78 0.83
CA VAL A 673 -37.81 -32.92 1.19
C VAL A 673 -38.22 -31.87 2.23
N ASN A 674 -39.45 -31.35 2.10
CA ASN A 674 -40.05 -30.48 3.10
C ASN A 674 -40.53 -31.25 4.33
N SER A 675 -41.10 -30.56 5.33
CA SER A 675 -41.61 -31.21 6.54
C SER A 675 -42.76 -32.19 6.30
N GLN A 676 -43.41 -32.13 5.14
CA GLN A 676 -44.45 -33.09 4.71
C GLN A 676 -43.87 -34.26 3.90
N GLY A 677 -42.55 -34.33 3.71
CA GLY A 677 -41.88 -35.37 2.94
C GLY A 677 -41.95 -35.16 1.41
N GLN A 678 -42.39 -34.00 0.94
CA GLN A 678 -42.53 -33.71 -0.49
C GLN A 678 -41.22 -33.14 -1.05
N THR A 679 -40.82 -33.61 -2.24
CA THR A 679 -39.73 -33.01 -3.04
C THR A 679 -40.31 -31.94 -3.97
N ALA A 680 -39.44 -31.11 -4.56
CA ALA A 680 -39.85 -30.15 -5.60
C ALA A 680 -40.55 -30.82 -6.80
N ALA A 681 -40.22 -32.08 -7.13
CA ALA A 681 -40.89 -32.84 -8.19
C ALA A 681 -42.33 -33.21 -7.82
N ILE A 682 -42.57 -33.60 -6.56
CA ILE A 682 -43.92 -33.90 -6.06
C ILE A 682 -44.77 -32.62 -6.07
N LEU A 683 -44.18 -31.49 -5.65
CA LEU A 683 -44.84 -30.20 -5.72
C LEU A 683 -45.14 -29.79 -7.18
N ALA A 684 -44.22 -30.01 -8.12
CA ALA A 684 -44.49 -29.73 -9.53
C ALA A 684 -45.66 -30.56 -10.09
N GLU A 685 -45.82 -31.82 -9.67
CA GLU A 685 -46.97 -32.68 -10.00
C GLU A 685 -48.27 -32.15 -9.38
N GLU A 686 -48.25 -31.79 -8.09
CA GLU A 686 -49.42 -31.26 -7.37
C GLU A 686 -49.95 -29.95 -7.97
N TYR A 687 -49.04 -29.08 -8.41
CA TYR A 687 -49.37 -27.78 -9.01
C TYR A 687 -49.53 -27.86 -10.56
N ASN A 688 -49.49 -29.07 -11.14
CA ASN A 688 -49.65 -29.33 -12.58
C ASN A 688 -48.64 -28.58 -13.50
N CYS A 689 -47.39 -28.44 -13.05
CA CYS A 689 -46.32 -27.76 -13.77
C CYS A 689 -45.60 -28.70 -14.75
N HIS A 690 -46.24 -29.04 -15.87
CA HIS A 690 -45.72 -30.03 -16.84
C HIS A 690 -44.30 -29.78 -17.33
N GLU A 691 -43.94 -28.52 -17.63
CA GLU A 691 -42.60 -28.16 -18.12
C GLU A 691 -41.50 -28.43 -17.08
N ILE A 692 -41.81 -28.22 -15.79
CA ILE A 692 -40.89 -28.49 -14.68
C ILE A 692 -40.77 -29.99 -14.44
N ILE A 693 -41.88 -30.73 -14.51
CA ILE A 693 -41.88 -32.19 -14.40
C ILE A 693 -40.97 -32.80 -15.48
N ASP A 694 -41.12 -32.34 -16.73
CA ASP A 694 -40.29 -32.81 -17.85
C ASP A 694 -38.80 -32.48 -17.66
N LEU A 695 -38.48 -31.30 -17.15
CA LEU A 695 -37.11 -30.91 -16.83
C LEU A 695 -36.48 -31.79 -15.74
N MET A 696 -37.27 -32.24 -14.76
CA MET A 696 -36.78 -33.06 -13.64
C MET A 696 -36.71 -34.57 -13.96
N LYS A 697 -37.39 -35.06 -15.00
CA LYS A 697 -37.43 -36.50 -15.37
C LYS A 697 -36.06 -37.18 -15.49
N PRO A 698 -35.08 -36.64 -16.23
CA PRO A 698 -33.76 -37.27 -16.38
C PRO A 698 -33.04 -37.48 -15.05
N TYR A 699 -33.26 -36.57 -14.10
CA TYR A 699 -32.61 -36.60 -12.78
C TYR A 699 -33.29 -37.57 -11.79
N LYS A 700 -34.58 -37.86 -11.99
CA LYS A 700 -35.33 -38.87 -11.23
C LYS A 700 -34.81 -40.28 -11.57
N GLU A 701 -34.55 -40.55 -12.84
CA GLU A 701 -34.03 -41.84 -13.32
C GLU A 701 -32.60 -42.11 -12.80
N GLU A 702 -31.74 -41.09 -12.76
CA GLU A 702 -30.37 -41.16 -12.21
C GLU A 702 -30.37 -41.54 -10.71
N MET A 703 -31.29 -40.97 -9.92
CA MET A 703 -31.44 -41.30 -8.49
C MET A 703 -32.00 -42.71 -8.24
N ASP A 704 -32.97 -43.14 -9.06
CA ASP A 704 -33.56 -44.47 -8.94
C ASP A 704 -32.59 -45.58 -9.38
N SER A 705 -31.58 -45.27 -10.21
CA SER A 705 -30.46 -46.18 -10.49
C SER A 705 -29.46 -46.25 -9.32
N LEU A 706 -29.11 -45.11 -8.70
CA LEU A 706 -28.16 -45.05 -7.57
C LEU A 706 -28.67 -45.73 -6.29
N LYS A 707 -29.97 -45.99 -6.16
CA LYS A 707 -30.57 -46.74 -5.04
C LYS A 707 -30.67 -48.25 -5.30
N ARG A 708 -30.39 -48.72 -6.52
CA ARG A 708 -30.47 -50.15 -6.91
C ARG A 708 -29.12 -50.86 -6.91
N ASP A 709 -28.01 -50.11 -6.83
CA ASP A 709 -26.65 -50.59 -6.57
C ASP A 709 -26.30 -50.43 -5.08
#